data_AF-A0A9N9RBM1-F1
#
_entry.id   AF-A0A9N9RBM1-F1
#
_cell.length_a   1.000
_cell.length_b   1.000
_cell.length_c   1.000
_cell.angle_alpha   90.00
_cell.angle_beta   90.00
_cell.angle_gamma   90.00
#
_symmetry.space_group_name_H-M   'P 1'
#
loop_
_entity.id
_entity.type
_entity.pdbx_description
1 polymer ?
#
loop_
_entity_poly.entity_id
_entity_poly.type
_entity_poly.pdbx_seq_one_letter_code
_entity_poly.pdbx_strand_id
1 'polypeptide(L)'
;MRFNLLTKDYEYSLSDLKKRRDLAQEKSQLPEDGRLNFTGLATKYGLETEEFNVITEDNYILTLYHIQGDSTKPVLLAHGLIDSAATYIMRGNKSLAVALAQENYDLWFMNARGKKYSRRHLYLDADKDRTYWDFSFHEIGLYDLSANIDFVLNKINQSQLTLIGFSQGNQIWYVLGSMRPEYNAKVKAVIALAPIAYMSHAQIPGLQSWPLLNLYLKASGYDEIFAENSKITKAIEAICSQVEVGAEYCLNGIVYPISGYDPVELGTEFMPVIMGHCPTSTARKVLNHMAQVALSKRFQLYDHGMVDNMKMYGSLEPPLYALKNITTKVELFVGPGDLVGKLQDVKVLQNLLPNSSYHEIDMALWTQEIKSQLPEDGRLNFTGLATKYGLETEEFNVITEDNYILTLYHIQGDRTKPVLLAHGLIDSAATYIMRGNTSLAIALAQENYDLWFMNARGKKYSRRHLYLDAHKDRTYWDFSFHEIGLFDLSANIDFVLSKTNQTQLTLIGFSQGNQIWYVLGSMRPEYNAKVKVVIALAPIAYLSHAQIPGLQSWPLLNLYLKASGYDEIFAENSTITIAIEAICSQVEFGAEYCLNGIVYPISGYDPVELGTEFMPVIMGHCPTSTARKVLNHMAQVALSKRFQLYDHGMVDNMKVYGSLEPPLYPLKNITTKVELLVGPGDLQANFQDVKVLQYVLPNSSYHEIDMALWSHLDFVWGKDMDLYLFPLVLDVGVDIINSGLSEDGKLNFTELTNKYGLQAEEFDVITEDSYILKLFHVQGDRKKPILMAHGLIDSSDAYILRGNTSLAVVLAKEGYDLWFMNARGKKYSRRHLYLDADKDTTYWDFSFHEIGLYDLSANIDFVLNKTNQAQLTLIGFSQGNQIWYVLGSIRPEYNAKVKAVIALAPIAYMNHVKVPLLAGWPPLDVFLKTTGNEELFGYDSLLNRAARTVCTKVRTGAEYCLNFFIYPISGRNPEDLEPEFMPTFMGHCPTSTARKLLSHMAQVVVSKRFQQYSHGITGNLKEYGTLKPPLYPLYNITTKVELLVGLNDLQANVEDVRILHQLLPNSSYHEIDNKLWTHLDFAFGKNMYIHLFPLVLDLLKKHN
;
A
#
# COMPACT_ATOMS: atom_id res chain seq x y z
N MET A 1 -39.93 -79.36 14.07
CA MET A 1 -40.86 -78.22 13.93
C MET A 1 -40.76 -77.42 15.23
N ARG A 2 -40.18 -76.20 15.28
CA ARG A 2 -40.64 -74.90 14.72
C ARG A 2 -42.07 -74.60 15.20
N PHE A 3 -42.44 -73.46 15.79
CA PHE A 3 -42.07 -72.05 15.56
C PHE A 3 -42.63 -71.17 16.72
N ASN A 4 -42.00 -70.00 16.96
CA ASN A 4 -42.54 -68.74 17.58
C ASN A 4 -43.08 -68.78 19.03
N LEU A 5 -43.05 -67.73 19.86
CA LEU A 5 -42.54 -66.34 19.90
C LEU A 5 -42.74 -65.95 21.39
N LEU A 6 -41.84 -65.18 22.00
CA LEU A 6 -42.18 -64.13 22.98
C LEU A 6 -40.92 -63.37 23.42
N THR A 7 -41.12 -62.06 23.45
CA THR A 7 -40.24 -60.92 23.68
C THR A 7 -39.59 -60.91 25.06
N LYS A 8 -38.32 -60.51 25.13
CA LYS A 8 -37.73 -59.88 26.32
C LYS A 8 -37.05 -58.60 25.90
N ASP A 9 -37.65 -57.50 26.34
CA ASP A 9 -37.10 -56.14 26.29
C ASP A 9 -35.75 -56.09 27.04
N TYR A 10 -34.73 -55.53 26.39
CA TYR A 10 -33.53 -55.06 27.05
C TYR A 10 -33.76 -53.59 27.43
N GLU A 11 -33.95 -53.32 28.72
CA GLU A 11 -33.85 -51.97 29.28
C GLU A 11 -32.42 -51.45 29.07
N TYR A 12 -32.29 -50.42 28.24
CA TYR A 12 -31.04 -49.69 28.07
C TYR A 12 -30.77 -48.83 29.31
N SER A 13 -29.54 -48.89 29.83
CA SER A 13 -29.12 -48.08 30.97
C SER A 13 -29.21 -46.58 30.65
N LEU A 14 -29.59 -45.76 31.64
CA LEU A 14 -29.60 -44.28 31.54
C LEU A 14 -28.22 -43.70 31.15
N SER A 15 -27.12 -44.42 31.40
CA SER A 15 -25.78 -44.03 30.95
C SER A 15 -25.55 -44.21 29.44
N ASP A 16 -26.17 -45.19 28.79
CA ASP A 16 -26.05 -45.40 27.34
C ASP A 16 -26.87 -44.39 26.54
N LEU A 17 -28.05 -44.02 27.05
CA LEU A 17 -28.87 -42.96 26.47
C LEU A 17 -28.20 -41.59 26.62
N LYS A 18 -27.50 -41.34 27.73
CA LYS A 18 -26.71 -40.11 27.93
C LYS A 18 -25.48 -40.07 27.01
N LYS A 19 -24.71 -41.17 26.91
CA LYS A 19 -23.59 -41.29 25.94
C LYS A 19 -24.03 -41.08 24.49
N ARG A 20 -25.15 -41.65 24.07
CA ARG A 20 -25.69 -41.47 22.71
C ARG A 20 -26.18 -40.03 22.47
N ARG A 21 -26.74 -39.38 23.50
CA ARG A 21 -27.16 -37.97 23.44
C ARG A 21 -25.96 -37.02 23.37
N ASP A 22 -24.91 -37.29 24.14
CA ASP A 22 -23.66 -36.50 24.13
C ASP A 22 -22.90 -36.68 22.80
N LEU A 23 -22.83 -37.91 22.24
CA LEU A 23 -22.26 -38.18 20.91
C LEU A 23 -23.07 -37.56 19.75
N ALA A 24 -24.40 -37.49 19.87
CA ALA A 24 -25.26 -36.84 18.89
C ALA A 24 -25.14 -35.31 18.94
N GLN A 25 -24.83 -34.75 20.10
CA GLN A 25 -24.65 -33.32 20.33
C GLN A 25 -23.24 -32.84 19.93
N GLU A 26 -22.20 -33.68 20.08
CA GLU A 26 -20.85 -33.44 19.53
C GLU A 26 -20.84 -33.53 17.99
N LYS A 27 -21.52 -34.53 17.40
CA LYS A 27 -21.61 -34.66 15.94
C LYS A 27 -22.45 -33.59 15.26
N SER A 28 -23.27 -32.80 15.97
CA SER A 28 -24.10 -31.77 15.32
C SER A 28 -23.32 -30.52 14.89
N GLN A 29 -22.04 -30.41 15.24
CA GLN A 29 -21.17 -29.27 14.89
C GLN A 29 -20.36 -29.47 13.60
N LEU A 30 -20.28 -30.71 13.09
CA LEU A 30 -19.52 -31.02 11.88
C LEU A 30 -20.32 -30.71 10.60
N PRO A 31 -19.65 -30.29 9.51
CA PRO A 31 -20.25 -30.27 8.18
C PRO A 31 -20.84 -31.64 7.84
N GLU A 32 -21.86 -31.66 6.97
CA GLU A 32 -22.58 -32.89 6.62
C GLU A 32 -21.66 -34.05 6.24
N ASP A 33 -20.63 -33.80 5.42
CA ASP A 33 -19.69 -34.82 4.96
C ASP A 33 -18.81 -35.37 6.09
N GLY A 34 -18.51 -34.58 7.12
CA GLY A 34 -17.83 -35.04 8.32
C GLY A 34 -18.71 -35.90 9.24
N ARG A 35 -20.04 -35.87 9.08
CA ARG A 35 -20.98 -36.64 9.92
C ARG A 35 -21.30 -38.02 9.37
N LEU A 36 -21.21 -38.19 8.06
CA LEU A 36 -21.55 -39.42 7.36
C LEU A 36 -20.48 -40.51 7.58
N ASN A 37 -20.87 -41.78 7.52
CA ASN A 37 -19.92 -42.89 7.39
C ASN A 37 -19.61 -43.14 5.90
N PHE A 38 -18.74 -44.11 5.59
CA PHE A 38 -18.37 -44.43 4.21
C PHE A 38 -19.59 -44.60 3.28
N THR A 39 -20.55 -45.47 3.64
CA THR A 39 -21.77 -45.72 2.85
C THR A 39 -22.62 -44.46 2.67
N GLY A 40 -22.75 -43.64 3.72
CA GLY A 40 -23.47 -42.37 3.65
C GLY A 40 -22.80 -41.37 2.71
N LEU A 41 -21.48 -41.24 2.77
CA LEU A 41 -20.71 -40.40 1.85
C LEU A 41 -20.89 -40.88 0.41
N ALA A 42 -20.70 -42.17 0.15
CA ALA A 42 -20.84 -42.73 -1.18
C ALA A 42 -22.26 -42.50 -1.74
N THR A 43 -23.30 -42.79 -0.95
CA THR A 43 -24.70 -42.56 -1.34
C THR A 43 -24.96 -41.09 -1.69
N LYS A 44 -24.42 -40.15 -0.89
CA LYS A 44 -24.58 -38.71 -1.13
C LYS A 44 -24.01 -38.29 -2.49
N TYR A 45 -22.91 -38.88 -2.93
CA TYR A 45 -22.29 -38.61 -4.23
C TYR A 45 -22.76 -39.56 -5.33
N GLY A 46 -23.90 -40.24 -5.14
CA GLY A 46 -24.53 -41.07 -6.17
C GLY A 46 -23.84 -42.40 -6.43
N LEU A 47 -23.04 -42.89 -5.47
CA LEU A 47 -22.34 -44.17 -5.56
C LEU A 47 -23.03 -45.21 -4.68
N GLU A 48 -23.48 -46.30 -5.29
CA GLU A 48 -24.02 -47.45 -4.57
C GLU A 48 -22.88 -48.28 -3.98
N THR A 49 -23.00 -48.67 -2.71
CA THR A 49 -21.96 -49.43 -2.01
C THR A 49 -22.47 -50.76 -1.48
N GLU A 50 -21.65 -51.79 -1.62
CA GLU A 50 -21.78 -53.06 -0.90
C GLU A 50 -20.70 -53.17 0.20
N GLU A 51 -21.01 -53.86 1.29
CA GLU A 51 -20.09 -54.14 2.38
C GLU A 51 -19.85 -55.65 2.52
N PHE A 52 -18.58 -56.04 2.61
CA PHE A 52 -18.14 -57.41 2.79
C PHE A 52 -17.27 -57.59 4.03
N ASN A 53 -17.34 -58.79 4.61
CA ASN A 53 -16.46 -59.22 5.69
C ASN A 53 -15.39 -60.15 5.12
N VAL A 54 -14.12 -59.76 5.24
CA VAL A 54 -12.96 -60.56 4.82
C VAL A 54 -12.27 -61.09 6.07
N ILE A 55 -12.11 -62.41 6.18
CA ILE A 55 -11.44 -63.04 7.32
C ILE A 55 -9.99 -63.33 6.91
N THR A 56 -9.03 -62.84 7.70
CA THR A 56 -7.60 -63.07 7.47
C THR A 56 -7.15 -64.43 7.99
N GLU A 57 -5.99 -64.91 7.53
CA GLU A 57 -5.39 -66.18 8.00
C GLU A 57 -5.18 -66.20 9.53
N ASP A 58 -4.90 -65.04 10.11
CA ASP A 58 -4.73 -64.86 11.55
C ASP A 58 -5.99 -64.35 12.26
N ASN A 59 -7.17 -64.58 11.66
CA ASN A 59 -8.50 -64.47 12.26
C ASN A 59 -9.05 -63.05 12.54
N TYR A 60 -8.45 -62.02 11.95
CA TYR A 60 -9.07 -60.68 11.92
C TYR A 60 -10.23 -60.65 10.93
N ILE A 61 -11.25 -59.87 11.25
CA ILE A 61 -12.41 -59.65 10.37
C ILE A 61 -12.37 -58.22 9.88
N LEU A 62 -12.05 -58.06 8.61
CA LEU A 62 -11.88 -56.79 7.93
C LEU A 62 -13.16 -56.42 7.18
N THR A 63 -13.51 -55.14 7.21
CA THR A 63 -14.57 -54.58 6.38
C THR A 63 -14.00 -54.09 5.05
N LEU A 64 -14.54 -54.62 3.95
CA LEU A 64 -14.21 -54.26 2.58
C LEU A 64 -15.44 -53.63 1.92
N TYR A 65 -15.31 -52.41 1.41
CA TYR A 65 -16.38 -51.75 0.66
C TYR A 65 -16.19 -51.94 -0.84
N HIS A 66 -17.30 -51.99 -1.58
CA HIS A 66 -17.32 -52.19 -3.01
C HIS A 66 -18.27 -51.18 -3.67
N ILE A 67 -17.82 -50.51 -4.72
CA ILE A 67 -18.64 -49.68 -5.60
C ILE A 67 -18.56 -50.32 -6.99
N GLN A 68 -19.70 -50.79 -7.46
CA GLN A 68 -19.79 -51.61 -8.66
C GLN A 68 -19.42 -50.82 -9.92
N GLY A 69 -18.57 -51.42 -10.76
CA GLY A 69 -18.24 -50.91 -12.08
C GLY A 69 -17.94 -52.02 -13.10
N ASP A 70 -17.07 -51.72 -14.07
CA ASP A 70 -16.58 -52.71 -15.03
C ASP A 70 -15.59 -53.67 -14.36
N SER A 71 -16.04 -54.91 -14.11
CA SER A 71 -15.24 -55.96 -13.48
C SER A 71 -13.98 -56.36 -14.24
N THR A 72 -13.78 -55.89 -15.47
CA THR A 72 -12.51 -56.05 -16.22
C THR A 72 -11.45 -55.02 -15.83
N LYS A 73 -11.82 -53.98 -15.09
CA LYS A 73 -10.94 -52.92 -14.57
C LYS A 73 -11.01 -52.80 -13.04
N PRO A 74 -10.73 -53.88 -12.28
CA PRO A 74 -10.83 -53.84 -10.82
C PRO A 74 -9.68 -53.04 -10.20
N VAL A 75 -10.04 -52.17 -9.25
CA VAL A 75 -9.13 -51.32 -8.49
C VAL A 75 -9.34 -51.55 -7.00
N LEU A 76 -8.28 -51.97 -6.31
CA LEU A 76 -8.25 -52.03 -4.85
C LEU A 76 -7.55 -50.77 -4.31
N LEU A 77 -8.21 -50.04 -3.41
CA LEU A 77 -7.70 -48.84 -2.78
C LEU A 77 -7.30 -49.12 -1.32
N ALA A 78 -6.05 -48.85 -0.99
CA ALA A 78 -5.44 -49.09 0.32
C ALA A 78 -5.07 -47.78 1.01
N HIS A 79 -5.77 -47.48 2.11
CA HIS A 79 -5.60 -46.24 2.88
C HIS A 79 -4.26 -46.19 3.64
N GLY A 80 -3.93 -45.02 4.20
CA GLY A 80 -2.73 -44.74 4.99
C GLY A 80 -2.77 -45.14 6.48
N LEU A 81 -2.02 -44.41 7.31
CA LEU A 81 -1.67 -44.84 8.67
C LEU A 81 -2.79 -44.66 9.72
N ILE A 82 -3.48 -43.52 9.70
CA ILE A 82 -4.48 -43.12 10.71
C ILE A 82 -5.80 -42.77 10.04
N ASP A 83 -6.10 -43.39 8.91
CA ASP A 83 -7.24 -43.07 8.07
C ASP A 83 -8.07 -44.33 7.78
N SER A 84 -8.93 -44.29 6.77
CA SER A 84 -9.79 -45.42 6.41
C SER A 84 -10.18 -45.35 4.93
N ALA A 85 -11.01 -46.28 4.46
CA ALA A 85 -11.62 -46.21 3.14
C ALA A 85 -12.25 -44.84 2.80
N ALA A 86 -12.74 -44.09 3.80
CA ALA A 86 -13.39 -42.79 3.60
C ALA A 86 -12.46 -41.72 2.98
N THR A 87 -11.13 -41.83 3.12
CA THR A 87 -10.14 -40.88 2.54
C THR A 87 -10.35 -40.66 1.04
N TYR A 88 -10.80 -41.70 0.34
CA TYR A 88 -10.98 -41.66 -1.10
C TYR A 88 -12.29 -41.03 -1.58
N ILE A 89 -13.22 -40.69 -0.67
CA ILE A 89 -14.56 -40.14 -1.01
C ILE A 89 -14.87 -38.83 -0.26
N MET A 90 -14.20 -38.54 0.87
CA MET A 90 -14.53 -37.42 1.75
C MET A 90 -14.46 -36.02 1.12
N ARG A 91 -13.86 -35.86 -0.07
CA ARG A 91 -13.78 -34.58 -0.81
C ARG A 91 -14.87 -34.43 -1.89
N GLY A 92 -15.92 -35.25 -1.79
CA GLY A 92 -17.06 -35.26 -2.69
C GLY A 92 -16.71 -35.45 -4.15
N ASN A 93 -17.31 -34.65 -5.03
CA ASN A 93 -17.13 -34.76 -6.48
C ASN A 93 -15.68 -34.59 -6.95
N LYS A 94 -14.80 -34.02 -6.11
CA LYS A 94 -13.37 -33.89 -6.38
C LYS A 94 -12.55 -35.12 -5.96
N SER A 95 -13.19 -36.13 -5.37
CA SER A 95 -12.47 -37.30 -4.84
C SER A 95 -12.10 -38.29 -5.94
N LEU A 96 -10.93 -38.91 -5.79
CA LEU A 96 -10.42 -39.90 -6.74
C LEU A 96 -11.42 -41.04 -7.00
N ALA A 97 -12.10 -41.53 -5.96
CA ALA A 97 -13.10 -42.59 -6.11
C ALA A 97 -14.28 -42.17 -7.00
N VAL A 98 -14.73 -40.92 -6.89
CA VAL A 98 -15.84 -40.40 -7.71
C VAL A 98 -15.40 -40.31 -9.17
N ALA A 99 -14.20 -39.79 -9.43
CA ALA A 99 -13.64 -39.70 -10.78
C ALA A 99 -13.46 -41.09 -11.42
N LEU A 100 -12.93 -42.07 -10.68
CA LEU A 100 -12.78 -43.44 -11.19
C LEU A 100 -14.14 -44.14 -11.40
N ALA A 101 -15.12 -43.90 -10.53
CA ALA A 101 -16.46 -44.46 -10.69
C ALA A 101 -17.18 -43.87 -11.93
N GLN A 102 -16.97 -42.58 -12.23
CA GLN A 102 -17.49 -41.94 -13.46
C GLN A 102 -16.91 -42.56 -14.73
N GLU A 103 -15.66 -42.99 -14.68
CA GLU A 103 -14.99 -43.75 -15.75
C GLU A 103 -15.31 -45.27 -15.72
N ASN A 104 -16.29 -45.65 -14.91
CA ASN A 104 -16.83 -47.01 -14.77
C ASN A 104 -15.80 -48.05 -14.29
N TYR A 105 -14.82 -47.66 -13.46
CA TYR A 105 -13.92 -48.63 -12.81
C TYR A 105 -14.64 -49.37 -11.68
N ASP A 106 -14.27 -50.63 -11.46
CA ASP A 106 -14.79 -51.46 -10.38
C ASP A 106 -13.96 -51.26 -9.10
N LEU A 107 -14.51 -50.58 -8.10
CA LEU A 107 -13.74 -50.03 -6.98
C LEU A 107 -13.94 -50.81 -5.68
N TRP A 108 -12.84 -51.21 -5.07
CA TRP A 108 -12.79 -51.96 -3.81
C TRP A 108 -11.97 -51.19 -2.79
N PHE A 109 -12.49 -50.96 -1.59
CA PHE A 109 -11.83 -50.15 -0.55
C PHE A 109 -11.57 -51.01 0.69
N MET A 110 -10.31 -51.39 0.89
CA MET A 110 -9.94 -52.19 2.07
C MET A 110 -9.86 -51.31 3.32
N ASN A 111 -10.15 -51.90 4.48
CA ASN A 111 -9.83 -51.32 5.79
C ASN A 111 -8.91 -52.26 6.56
N ALA A 112 -7.71 -51.80 6.89
CA ALA A 112 -6.75 -52.57 7.68
C ALA A 112 -7.28 -52.87 9.09
N ARG A 113 -6.79 -53.95 9.71
CA ARG A 113 -7.12 -54.34 11.09
C ARG A 113 -6.91 -53.20 12.08
N GLY A 114 -7.77 -53.13 13.09
CA GLY A 114 -7.69 -52.13 14.16
C GLY A 114 -8.07 -50.72 13.73
N LYS A 115 -8.55 -50.50 12.50
CA LYS A 115 -9.13 -49.23 12.03
C LYS A 115 -10.61 -49.14 12.39
N LYS A 116 -11.20 -47.94 12.28
CA LYS A 116 -12.62 -47.60 12.54
C LYS A 116 -13.61 -48.69 12.07
N TYR A 117 -13.43 -49.19 10.85
CA TYR A 117 -14.33 -50.19 10.26
C TYR A 117 -13.90 -51.67 10.46
N SER A 118 -12.68 -51.94 10.94
CA SER A 118 -12.10 -53.30 11.03
C SER A 118 -11.56 -53.64 12.43
N ARG A 119 -12.36 -53.40 13.49
CA ARG A 119 -12.01 -53.71 14.90
C ARG A 119 -12.33 -55.14 15.35
N ARG A 120 -12.75 -56.03 14.45
CA ARG A 120 -13.26 -57.36 14.81
C ARG A 120 -12.21 -58.46 14.65
N HIS A 121 -12.31 -59.50 15.47
CA HIS A 121 -11.50 -60.72 15.43
C HIS A 121 -12.36 -61.90 15.89
N LEU A 122 -12.07 -63.12 15.43
CA LEU A 122 -12.91 -64.30 15.78
C LEU A 122 -12.86 -64.66 17.27
N TYR A 123 -11.75 -64.37 17.94
CA TYR A 123 -11.47 -64.82 19.31
C TYR A 123 -11.06 -63.72 20.30
N LEU A 124 -10.78 -62.50 19.83
CA LEU A 124 -10.20 -61.42 20.63
C LEU A 124 -11.10 -60.19 20.53
N ASP A 125 -11.21 -59.44 21.62
CA ASP A 125 -11.98 -58.21 21.71
C ASP A 125 -11.00 -57.02 21.78
N ALA A 126 -11.09 -56.11 20.80
CA ALA A 126 -10.18 -54.97 20.67
C ALA A 126 -10.17 -54.05 21.90
N ASP A 127 -11.24 -54.00 22.69
CA ASP A 127 -11.36 -53.14 23.86
C ASP A 127 -10.92 -53.85 25.16
N LYS A 128 -10.76 -55.19 25.14
CA LYS A 128 -10.43 -55.99 26.34
C LYS A 128 -9.07 -56.69 26.25
N ASP A 129 -8.72 -57.20 25.08
CA ASP A 129 -7.57 -58.07 24.87
C ASP A 129 -6.39 -57.29 24.30
N ARG A 130 -5.37 -57.04 25.13
CA ARG A 130 -4.15 -56.33 24.69
C ARG A 130 -3.45 -56.99 23.50
N THR A 131 -3.56 -58.32 23.39
CA THR A 131 -2.99 -59.10 22.29
C THR A 131 -3.65 -58.82 20.95
N TYR A 132 -4.88 -58.28 20.92
CA TYR A 132 -5.52 -57.82 19.67
C TYR A 132 -4.65 -56.78 18.95
N TRP A 133 -3.91 -55.95 19.69
CA TRP A 133 -3.11 -54.85 19.14
C TRP A 133 -1.63 -55.22 18.87
N ASP A 134 -1.25 -56.50 18.98
CA ASP A 134 0.15 -56.94 18.80
C ASP A 134 0.55 -57.17 17.33
N PHE A 135 0.25 -56.21 16.47
CA PHE A 135 0.59 -56.23 15.04
C PHE A 135 1.30 -54.95 14.60
N SER A 136 2.04 -55.03 13.50
CA SER A 136 2.73 -53.93 12.82
C SER A 136 2.26 -53.84 11.35
N PHE A 137 2.84 -52.92 10.57
CA PHE A 137 2.54 -52.88 9.12
C PHE A 137 2.95 -54.16 8.39
N HIS A 138 3.82 -55.00 9.00
CA HIS A 138 4.20 -56.30 8.47
C HIS A 138 3.00 -57.24 8.33
N GLU A 139 2.25 -57.43 9.43
CA GLU A 139 1.09 -58.30 9.48
C GLU A 139 -0.05 -57.76 8.61
N ILE A 140 -0.22 -56.43 8.54
CA ILE A 140 -1.20 -55.80 7.64
C ILE A 140 -0.88 -56.14 6.17
N GLY A 141 0.39 -56.07 5.77
CA GLY A 141 0.80 -56.47 4.42
C GLY A 141 0.59 -57.95 4.15
N LEU A 142 1.04 -58.83 5.06
CA LEU A 142 1.01 -60.27 4.84
C LEU A 142 -0.38 -60.90 4.90
N TYR A 143 -1.27 -60.38 5.75
CA TYR A 143 -2.55 -61.02 6.05
C TYR A 143 -3.75 -60.18 5.62
N ASP A 144 -3.72 -58.85 5.79
CA ASP A 144 -4.87 -58.02 5.42
C ASP A 144 -4.92 -57.78 3.92
N LEU A 145 -3.83 -57.30 3.34
CA LEU A 145 -3.78 -56.99 1.91
C LEU A 145 -3.95 -58.25 1.05
N SER A 146 -3.30 -59.36 1.44
CA SER A 146 -3.42 -60.65 0.75
C SER A 146 -4.86 -61.18 0.76
N ALA A 147 -5.52 -61.18 1.92
CA ALA A 147 -6.90 -61.64 2.05
C ALA A 147 -7.89 -60.76 1.25
N ASN A 148 -7.68 -59.45 1.22
CA ASN A 148 -8.49 -58.54 0.40
C ASN A 148 -8.28 -58.80 -1.10
N ILE A 149 -7.03 -58.93 -1.57
CA ILE A 149 -6.74 -59.24 -2.98
C ILE A 149 -7.41 -60.56 -3.38
N ASP A 150 -7.26 -61.61 -2.57
CA ASP A 150 -7.82 -62.92 -2.88
C ASP A 150 -9.35 -62.91 -2.85
N PHE A 151 -9.95 -62.22 -1.89
CA PHE A 151 -11.40 -62.06 -1.83
C PHE A 151 -11.94 -61.36 -3.08
N VAL A 152 -11.34 -60.22 -3.45
CA VAL A 152 -11.76 -59.43 -4.62
C VAL A 152 -11.66 -60.27 -5.88
N LEU A 153 -10.47 -60.81 -6.18
CA LEU A 153 -10.23 -61.60 -7.40
C LEU A 153 -11.18 -62.80 -7.52
N ASN A 154 -11.43 -63.51 -6.42
CA ASN A 154 -12.39 -64.63 -6.40
C ASN A 154 -13.83 -64.15 -6.61
N LYS A 155 -14.22 -63.01 -6.03
CA LYS A 155 -15.57 -62.45 -6.10
C LYS A 155 -15.93 -61.99 -7.52
N ILE A 156 -14.99 -61.36 -8.22
CA ILE A 156 -15.19 -60.86 -9.59
C ILE A 156 -14.72 -61.84 -10.68
N ASN A 157 -14.15 -62.98 -10.28
CA ASN A 157 -13.58 -64.00 -11.16
C ASN A 157 -12.53 -63.44 -12.15
N GLN A 158 -11.59 -62.64 -11.63
CA GLN A 158 -10.45 -62.10 -12.38
C GLN A 158 -9.13 -62.65 -11.85
N SER A 159 -8.09 -62.62 -12.69
CA SER A 159 -6.75 -63.08 -12.30
C SER A 159 -5.87 -61.96 -11.73
N GLN A 160 -6.18 -60.70 -12.05
CA GLN A 160 -5.40 -59.54 -11.64
C GLN A 160 -6.27 -58.33 -11.32
N LEU A 161 -5.76 -57.45 -10.45
CA LEU A 161 -6.32 -56.13 -10.16
C LEU A 161 -5.25 -55.02 -10.15
N THR A 162 -5.67 -53.77 -10.20
CA THR A 162 -4.79 -52.60 -9.98
C THR A 162 -4.87 -52.18 -8.51
N LEU A 163 -3.73 -51.93 -7.87
CA LEU A 163 -3.68 -51.45 -6.49
C LEU A 163 -3.36 -49.95 -6.47
N ILE A 164 -4.16 -49.16 -5.77
CA ILE A 164 -3.85 -47.76 -5.48
C ILE A 164 -3.59 -47.64 -3.98
N GLY A 165 -2.36 -47.33 -3.60
CA GLY A 165 -1.96 -47.16 -2.21
C GLY A 165 -1.71 -45.69 -1.89
N PHE A 166 -2.18 -45.24 -0.73
CA PHE A 166 -1.80 -43.95 -0.15
C PHE A 166 -0.93 -44.16 1.08
N SER A 167 0.23 -43.50 1.18
CA SER A 167 1.04 -43.50 2.40
C SER A 167 1.39 -44.94 2.87
N GLN A 168 0.98 -45.36 4.08
CA GLN A 168 1.13 -46.73 4.60
C GLN A 168 0.53 -47.81 3.67
N GLY A 169 -0.52 -47.49 2.90
CA GLY A 169 -1.09 -48.40 1.90
C GLY A 169 -0.06 -48.90 0.88
N ASN A 170 0.95 -48.07 0.58
CA ASN A 170 2.09 -48.47 -0.25
C ASN A 170 3.09 -49.32 0.53
N GLN A 171 3.33 -48.97 1.80
CA GLN A 171 4.25 -49.70 2.66
C GLN A 171 3.84 -51.17 2.83
N ILE A 172 2.54 -51.43 3.00
CA ILE A 172 2.01 -52.80 3.15
C ILE A 172 2.10 -53.60 1.84
N TRP A 173 2.02 -52.93 0.68
CA TRP A 173 2.31 -53.56 -0.61
C TRP A 173 3.78 -53.97 -0.73
N TYR A 174 4.71 -53.09 -0.35
CA TYR A 174 6.14 -53.41 -0.41
C TYR A 174 6.51 -54.59 0.50
N VAL A 175 5.81 -54.77 1.62
CA VAL A 175 5.92 -55.99 2.44
C VAL A 175 5.39 -57.21 1.67
N LEU A 176 4.13 -57.17 1.23
CA LEU A 176 3.51 -58.34 0.59
C LEU A 176 4.25 -58.78 -0.68
N GLY A 177 4.52 -57.85 -1.59
CA GLY A 177 5.16 -58.14 -2.87
C GLY A 177 6.60 -58.64 -2.74
N SER A 178 7.30 -58.30 -1.64
CA SER A 178 8.67 -58.81 -1.40
C SER A 178 8.70 -60.14 -0.67
N MET A 179 7.76 -60.36 0.26
CA MET A 179 7.72 -61.53 1.15
C MET A 179 6.89 -62.70 0.61
N ARG A 180 5.87 -62.43 -0.22
CA ARG A 180 5.03 -63.43 -0.92
C ARG A 180 5.02 -63.13 -2.43
N PRO A 181 6.13 -63.44 -3.14
CA PRO A 181 6.30 -63.03 -4.53
C PRO A 181 5.20 -63.50 -5.49
N GLU A 182 4.46 -64.57 -5.16
CA GLU A 182 3.30 -65.05 -5.90
C GLU A 182 2.18 -64.00 -6.06
N TYR A 183 2.08 -63.02 -5.16
CA TYR A 183 1.10 -61.92 -5.29
C TYR A 183 1.49 -60.90 -6.36
N ASN A 184 2.75 -60.86 -6.81
CA ASN A 184 3.13 -60.01 -7.94
C ASN A 184 2.41 -60.42 -9.24
N ALA A 185 2.02 -61.69 -9.37
CA ALA A 185 1.23 -62.17 -10.50
C ALA A 185 -0.26 -61.80 -10.40
N LYS A 186 -0.75 -61.46 -9.20
CA LYS A 186 -2.14 -61.09 -8.92
C LYS A 186 -2.40 -59.57 -8.98
N VAL A 187 -1.34 -58.76 -9.02
CA VAL A 187 -1.44 -57.30 -9.10
C VAL A 187 -0.82 -56.83 -10.41
N LYS A 188 -1.65 -56.23 -11.27
CA LYS A 188 -1.27 -55.76 -12.60
C LYS A 188 -0.30 -54.57 -12.51
N ALA A 189 -0.64 -53.60 -11.67
CA ALA A 189 0.17 -52.42 -11.41
C ALA A 189 -0.17 -51.84 -10.04
N VAL A 190 0.79 -51.12 -9.45
CA VAL A 190 0.60 -50.33 -8.24
C VAL A 190 0.75 -48.85 -8.56
N ILE A 191 -0.25 -48.06 -8.23
CA ILE A 191 -0.21 -46.60 -8.26
C ILE A 191 0.01 -46.14 -6.83
N ALA A 192 1.20 -45.64 -6.55
CA ALA A 192 1.63 -45.30 -5.21
C ALA A 192 1.61 -43.80 -4.98
N LEU A 193 0.60 -43.31 -4.26
CA LEU A 193 0.41 -41.92 -3.89
C LEU A 193 1.13 -41.63 -2.56
N ALA A 194 2.05 -40.66 -2.55
CA ALA A 194 2.91 -40.38 -1.38
C ALA A 194 3.57 -41.67 -0.85
N PRO A 195 4.43 -42.33 -1.65
CA PRO A 195 4.94 -43.66 -1.33
C PRO A 195 5.88 -43.64 -0.12
N ILE A 196 5.57 -44.44 0.90
CA ILE A 196 6.38 -44.58 2.11
C ILE A 196 7.03 -45.97 2.15
N ALA A 197 8.37 -46.00 2.12
CA ALA A 197 9.18 -47.19 2.39
C ALA A 197 10.42 -46.81 3.22
N TYR A 198 11.16 -45.81 2.72
CA TYR A 198 12.23 -45.13 3.46
C TYR A 198 11.72 -43.81 4.01
N MET A 199 12.20 -43.44 5.19
CA MET A 199 11.84 -42.20 5.88
C MET A 199 13.09 -41.52 6.44
N SER A 200 14.21 -41.67 5.74
CA SER A 200 15.53 -41.23 6.20
C SER A 200 15.67 -39.71 6.20
N HIS A 201 14.89 -39.04 5.36
CA HIS A 201 14.85 -37.58 5.21
C HIS A 201 13.52 -36.98 5.70
N ALA A 202 12.64 -37.82 6.27
CA ALA A 202 11.34 -37.38 6.78
C ALA A 202 11.52 -36.39 7.95
N GLN A 203 10.79 -35.28 7.91
CA GLN A 203 10.82 -34.25 8.95
C GLN A 203 9.66 -34.47 9.92
N ILE A 204 9.83 -35.42 10.85
CA ILE A 204 8.77 -35.80 11.80
C ILE A 204 9.07 -35.22 13.18
N PRO A 205 8.24 -34.28 13.68
CA PRO A 205 8.40 -33.74 15.02
C PRO A 205 8.39 -34.85 16.09
N GLY A 206 9.33 -34.78 17.03
CA GLY A 206 9.39 -35.71 18.16
C GLY A 206 9.93 -37.12 17.85
N LEU A 207 10.33 -37.41 16.60
CA LEU A 207 10.84 -38.74 16.19
C LEU A 207 12.01 -39.24 17.06
N GLN A 208 12.93 -38.35 17.44
CA GLN A 208 14.09 -38.70 18.28
C GLN A 208 13.69 -39.11 19.70
N SER A 209 12.59 -38.57 20.22
CA SER A 209 12.07 -38.88 21.55
C SER A 209 11.16 -40.12 21.55
N TRP A 210 10.80 -40.64 20.38
CA TRP A 210 9.88 -41.77 20.22
C TRP A 210 10.29 -43.03 20.99
N PRO A 211 11.56 -43.49 21.01
CA PRO A 211 11.93 -44.71 21.74
C PRO A 211 11.56 -44.66 23.22
N LEU A 212 11.77 -43.51 23.88
CA LEU A 212 11.41 -43.30 25.28
C LEU A 212 9.88 -43.24 25.46
N LEU A 213 9.19 -42.51 24.59
CA LEU A 213 7.73 -42.42 24.62
C LEU A 213 7.07 -43.79 24.41
N ASN A 214 7.56 -44.60 23.47
CA ASN A 214 7.06 -45.94 23.22
C ASN A 214 7.26 -46.87 24.42
N LEU A 215 8.38 -46.78 25.15
CA LEU A 215 8.59 -47.52 26.39
C LEU A 215 7.55 -47.14 27.45
N TYR A 216 7.31 -45.84 27.62
CA TYR A 216 6.28 -45.35 28.53
C TYR A 216 4.88 -45.84 28.13
N LEU A 217 4.48 -45.66 26.87
CA LEU A 217 3.16 -46.09 26.36
C LEU A 217 2.96 -47.60 26.56
N LYS A 218 3.99 -48.41 26.26
CA LYS A 218 3.96 -49.86 26.49
C LYS A 218 3.79 -50.22 27.96
N ALA A 219 4.53 -49.55 28.86
CA ALA A 219 4.44 -49.77 30.31
C ALA A 219 3.09 -49.34 30.89
N SER A 220 2.52 -48.26 30.36
CA SER A 220 1.21 -47.72 30.75
C SER A 220 0.02 -48.44 30.11
N GLY A 221 0.25 -49.47 29.29
CA GLY A 221 -0.83 -50.28 28.70
C GLY A 221 -1.51 -49.66 27.48
N TYR A 222 -0.92 -48.63 26.86
CA TYR A 222 -1.43 -48.00 25.64
C TYR A 222 -0.99 -48.79 24.40
N ASP A 223 -1.73 -49.86 24.08
CA ASP A 223 -1.50 -50.65 22.87
C ASP A 223 -2.34 -50.15 21.67
N GLU A 224 -3.45 -49.46 21.94
CA GLU A 224 -4.24 -48.70 20.96
C GLU A 224 -3.89 -47.20 21.02
N ILE A 225 -3.62 -46.61 19.86
CA ILE A 225 -3.35 -45.17 19.69
C ILE A 225 -4.48 -44.55 18.87
N PHE A 226 -4.91 -43.34 19.24
CA PHE A 226 -6.08 -42.63 18.69
C PHE A 226 -7.40 -43.42 18.82
N ALA A 227 -7.62 -44.06 19.97
CA ALA A 227 -8.89 -44.73 20.23
C ALA A 227 -10.06 -43.73 20.16
N GLU A 228 -11.11 -44.05 19.41
CA GLU A 228 -12.25 -43.13 19.14
C GLU A 228 -12.92 -42.63 20.42
N ASN A 229 -12.99 -43.48 21.45
CA ASN A 229 -13.61 -43.14 22.72
C ASN A 229 -12.65 -42.48 23.73
N SER A 230 -11.40 -42.20 23.34
CA SER A 230 -10.42 -41.61 24.26
C SER A 230 -10.71 -40.12 24.48
N LYS A 231 -10.47 -39.65 25.71
CA LYS A 231 -10.61 -38.22 26.04
C LYS A 231 -9.70 -37.32 25.20
N ILE A 232 -8.54 -37.83 24.78
CA ILE A 232 -7.54 -37.10 23.99
C ILE A 232 -8.05 -36.95 22.55
N THR A 233 -8.51 -38.04 21.94
CA THR A 233 -9.09 -38.00 20.58
C THR A 233 -10.28 -37.06 20.51
N LYS A 234 -11.21 -37.15 21.48
CA LYS A 234 -12.36 -36.24 21.56
C LYS A 234 -11.98 -34.78 21.77
N ALA A 235 -10.92 -34.51 22.55
CA ALA A 235 -10.43 -33.15 22.73
C ALA A 235 -9.82 -32.58 21.45
N ILE A 236 -9.04 -33.39 20.71
CA ILE A 236 -8.49 -33.01 19.40
C ILE A 236 -9.64 -32.76 18.42
N GLU A 237 -10.60 -33.68 18.30
CA GLU A 237 -11.78 -33.50 17.45
C GLU A 237 -12.55 -32.22 17.79
N ALA A 238 -12.80 -31.95 19.08
CA ALA A 238 -13.52 -30.75 19.51
C ALA A 238 -12.77 -29.43 19.21
N ILE A 239 -11.44 -29.44 19.27
CA ILE A 239 -10.62 -28.26 18.91
C ILE A 239 -10.61 -28.09 17.39
N CYS A 240 -10.23 -29.14 16.65
CA CYS A 240 -10.01 -29.07 15.22
C CYS A 240 -11.30 -28.94 14.38
N SER A 241 -12.46 -29.24 14.97
CA SER A 241 -13.78 -29.10 14.31
C SER A 241 -14.35 -27.69 14.42
N GLN A 242 -13.75 -26.79 15.21
CA GLN A 242 -14.15 -25.38 15.24
C GLN A 242 -13.69 -24.71 13.95
N VAL A 243 -14.65 -24.22 13.17
CA VAL A 243 -14.41 -23.48 11.92
C VAL A 243 -13.53 -22.26 12.22
N GLU A 244 -12.61 -21.94 11.30
CA GLU A 244 -11.57 -20.89 11.43
C GLU A 244 -10.51 -21.22 12.48
N VAL A 245 -10.69 -20.80 13.73
CA VAL A 245 -9.60 -20.74 14.74
C VAL A 245 -9.07 -22.13 15.10
N GLY A 246 -9.95 -23.06 15.48
CA GLY A 246 -9.52 -24.40 15.91
C GLY A 246 -9.00 -25.26 14.77
N ALA A 247 -9.63 -25.17 13.60
CA ALA A 247 -9.16 -25.76 12.35
C ALA A 247 -7.76 -25.27 11.97
N GLU A 248 -7.50 -23.96 12.08
CA GLU A 248 -6.20 -23.35 11.81
C GLU A 248 -5.12 -23.83 12.79
N TYR A 249 -5.41 -23.88 14.10
CA TYR A 249 -4.49 -24.43 15.09
C TYR A 249 -4.11 -25.88 14.79
N CYS A 250 -5.05 -26.70 14.33
CA CYS A 250 -4.77 -28.09 14.00
C CYS A 250 -4.04 -28.25 12.67
N LEU A 251 -4.35 -27.43 11.67
CA LEU A 251 -3.61 -27.40 10.41
C LEU A 251 -2.15 -27.01 10.66
N ASN A 252 -1.91 -25.89 11.35
CA ASN A 252 -0.55 -25.40 11.61
C ASN A 252 0.21 -26.19 12.68
N GLY A 253 -0.49 -26.72 13.69
CA GLY A 253 0.13 -27.39 14.84
C GLY A 253 0.25 -28.91 14.71
N ILE A 254 -0.54 -29.54 13.85
CA ILE A 254 -0.63 -31.02 13.75
C ILE A 254 -0.47 -31.50 12.30
N VAL A 255 -1.23 -30.95 11.34
CA VAL A 255 -1.29 -31.47 9.96
C VAL A 255 -0.08 -31.04 9.14
N TYR A 256 0.11 -29.73 8.90
CA TYR A 256 1.21 -29.21 8.07
C TYR A 256 2.61 -29.57 8.55
N PRO A 257 2.91 -29.67 9.87
CA PRO A 257 4.20 -30.15 10.34
C PRO A 257 4.52 -31.60 9.94
N ILE A 258 3.53 -32.36 9.46
CA ILE A 258 3.67 -33.77 9.06
C ILE A 258 3.40 -33.95 7.56
N SER A 259 2.40 -33.28 6.99
CA SER A 259 2.02 -33.46 5.58
C SER A 259 2.69 -32.49 4.62
N GLY A 260 3.24 -31.38 5.11
CA GLY A 260 3.60 -30.22 4.29
C GLY A 260 2.51 -29.17 4.28
N TYR A 261 2.92 -27.92 4.08
CA TYR A 261 2.04 -26.75 4.10
C TYR A 261 1.34 -26.59 2.75
N ASP A 262 0.01 -26.71 2.74
CA ASP A 262 -0.84 -26.54 1.56
C ASP A 262 -2.26 -26.06 1.95
N PRO A 263 -2.45 -24.76 2.21
CA PRO A 263 -3.73 -24.19 2.60
C PRO A 263 -4.74 -24.10 1.45
N VAL A 264 -4.29 -24.21 0.19
CA VAL A 264 -5.16 -24.20 -0.98
C VAL A 264 -5.95 -25.50 -1.03
N GLU A 265 -5.25 -26.63 -0.92
CA GLU A 265 -5.88 -27.94 -1.01
C GLU A 265 -6.42 -28.43 0.34
N LEU A 266 -5.74 -28.10 1.45
CA LEU A 266 -6.07 -28.51 2.82
C LEU A 266 -6.36 -27.31 3.73
N GLY A 267 -7.30 -26.45 3.31
CA GLY A 267 -7.71 -25.27 4.06
C GLY A 267 -8.61 -25.53 5.28
N THR A 268 -8.85 -24.47 6.05
CA THR A 268 -9.64 -24.48 7.29
C THR A 268 -11.08 -24.96 7.10
N GLU A 269 -11.67 -24.78 5.91
CA GLU A 269 -13.02 -25.26 5.57
C GLU A 269 -13.10 -26.79 5.46
N PHE A 270 -12.03 -27.43 4.99
CA PHE A 270 -12.01 -28.89 4.79
C PHE A 270 -11.57 -29.63 6.05
N MET A 271 -10.87 -28.95 6.97
CA MET A 271 -10.37 -29.55 8.20
C MET A 271 -11.47 -30.20 9.07
N PRO A 272 -12.66 -29.59 9.29
CA PRO A 272 -13.76 -30.25 9.99
C PRO A 272 -14.28 -31.50 9.26
N VAL A 273 -14.17 -31.60 7.94
CA VAL A 273 -14.53 -32.84 7.22
C VAL A 273 -13.50 -33.93 7.51
N ILE A 274 -12.19 -33.61 7.49
CA ILE A 274 -11.11 -34.53 7.88
C ILE A 274 -11.32 -35.04 9.32
N MET A 275 -11.61 -34.10 10.23
CA MET A 275 -12.41 -34.21 11.47
C MET A 275 -13.16 -35.53 11.69
N GLY A 276 -14.12 -35.78 10.80
CA GLY A 276 -15.09 -36.86 10.94
C GLY A 276 -14.55 -38.26 10.65
N HIS A 277 -13.40 -38.34 9.99
CA HIS A 277 -12.92 -39.56 9.32
C HIS A 277 -11.48 -39.96 9.68
N CYS A 278 -10.69 -39.01 10.18
CA CYS A 278 -9.29 -39.15 10.59
C CYS A 278 -9.11 -38.32 11.88
N PRO A 279 -8.27 -38.68 12.86
CA PRO A 279 -7.52 -39.92 12.95
C PRO A 279 -8.42 -41.13 13.27
N THR A 280 -8.07 -42.30 12.72
CA THR A 280 -8.61 -43.60 13.11
C THR A 280 -7.59 -44.36 13.97
N SER A 281 -8.07 -45.31 14.77
CA SER A 281 -7.23 -46.08 15.70
C SER A 281 -6.12 -46.88 14.98
N THR A 282 -4.99 -47.05 15.65
CA THR A 282 -3.87 -47.87 15.17
C THR A 282 -3.12 -48.55 16.32
N ALA A 283 -2.42 -49.64 16.05
CA ALA A 283 -1.59 -50.30 17.06
C ALA A 283 -0.33 -49.46 17.36
N ARG A 284 0.04 -49.34 18.64
CA ARG A 284 1.32 -48.75 19.07
C ARG A 284 2.51 -49.38 18.33
N LYS A 285 2.45 -50.70 18.11
CA LYS A 285 3.51 -51.46 17.44
C LYS A 285 3.67 -51.06 15.96
N VAL A 286 2.61 -50.60 15.28
CA VAL A 286 2.70 -50.02 13.92
C VAL A 286 3.54 -48.73 13.94
N LEU A 287 3.21 -47.78 14.82
CA LEU A 287 3.95 -46.51 14.96
C LEU A 287 5.40 -46.76 15.37
N ASN A 288 5.64 -47.70 16.28
CA ASN A 288 6.98 -48.07 16.68
C ASN A 288 7.80 -48.68 15.53
N HIS A 289 7.19 -49.53 14.70
CA HIS A 289 7.86 -50.09 13.53
C HIS A 289 8.22 -48.99 12.52
N MET A 290 7.32 -48.03 12.26
CA MET A 290 7.63 -46.89 11.40
C MET A 290 8.76 -46.02 11.95
N ALA A 291 8.76 -45.75 13.25
CA ALA A 291 9.85 -45.02 13.89
C ALA A 291 11.19 -45.77 13.81
N GLN A 292 11.19 -47.10 13.93
CA GLN A 292 12.38 -47.93 13.71
C GLN A 292 12.91 -47.80 12.28
N VAL A 293 12.03 -47.80 11.28
CA VAL A 293 12.43 -47.57 9.88
C VAL A 293 13.04 -46.18 9.69
N ALA A 294 12.43 -45.13 10.24
CA ALA A 294 12.92 -43.76 10.12
C ALA A 294 14.26 -43.55 10.85
N LEU A 295 14.40 -44.07 12.09
CA LEU A 295 15.62 -43.92 12.89
C LEU A 295 16.77 -44.79 12.38
N SER A 296 16.49 -46.02 11.95
CA SER A 296 17.52 -46.91 11.37
C SER A 296 17.90 -46.53 9.95
N LYS A 297 17.04 -45.77 9.25
CA LYS A 297 17.14 -45.45 7.82
C LYS A 297 17.07 -46.69 6.93
N ARG A 298 16.50 -47.78 7.44
CA ARG A 298 16.40 -49.08 6.76
C ARG A 298 14.95 -49.53 6.70
N PHE A 299 14.53 -50.01 5.53
CA PHE A 299 13.25 -50.69 5.38
C PHE A 299 13.39 -52.17 5.75
N GLN A 300 13.01 -52.50 6.99
CA GLN A 300 13.38 -53.75 7.67
C GLN A 300 12.19 -54.36 8.43
N LEU A 301 12.33 -55.62 8.84
CA LEU A 301 11.43 -56.29 9.79
C LEU A 301 11.47 -55.61 11.18
N TYR A 302 10.49 -55.93 12.02
CA TYR A 302 10.33 -55.30 13.32
C TYR A 302 11.55 -55.56 14.21
N ASP A 303 12.12 -54.51 14.80
CA ASP A 303 13.27 -54.66 15.69
C ASP A 303 12.79 -54.96 17.12
N HIS A 304 13.02 -56.19 17.59
CA HIS A 304 12.69 -56.65 18.94
C HIS A 304 13.79 -56.34 19.97
N GLY A 305 14.91 -55.74 19.54
CA GLY A 305 16.13 -55.59 20.31
C GLY A 305 17.07 -56.78 20.12
N MET A 306 18.38 -56.55 20.35
CA MET A 306 19.46 -57.49 19.97
C MET A 306 19.22 -58.95 20.37
N VAL A 307 18.75 -59.18 21.61
CA VAL A 307 18.56 -60.54 22.15
C VAL A 307 17.40 -61.24 21.47
N ASP A 308 16.28 -60.55 21.29
CA ASP A 308 15.08 -61.17 20.73
C ASP A 308 15.14 -61.23 19.20
N ASN A 309 15.85 -60.31 18.54
CA ASN A 309 16.22 -60.44 17.13
C ASN A 309 17.07 -61.71 16.89
N MET A 310 18.06 -61.98 17.74
CA MET A 310 18.88 -63.19 17.60
C MET A 310 18.03 -64.47 17.74
N LYS A 311 17.01 -64.47 18.61
CA LYS A 311 16.09 -65.61 18.76
C LYS A 311 15.12 -65.75 17.58
N MET A 312 14.57 -64.64 17.07
CA MET A 312 13.54 -64.66 16.03
C MET A 312 14.12 -64.78 14.62
N TYR A 313 15.22 -64.10 14.34
CA TYR A 313 15.80 -63.96 13.00
C TYR A 313 17.16 -64.65 12.83
N GLY A 314 17.82 -65.04 13.94
CA GLY A 314 19.18 -65.56 13.89
C GLY A 314 20.25 -64.49 13.61
N SER A 315 19.90 -63.20 13.73
CA SER A 315 20.78 -62.06 13.51
C SER A 315 20.57 -60.98 14.58
N LEU A 316 21.60 -60.17 14.87
CA LEU A 316 21.51 -59.08 15.86
C LEU A 316 20.58 -57.94 15.42
N GLU A 317 20.46 -57.76 14.11
CA GLU A 317 19.60 -56.76 13.47
C GLU A 317 18.51 -57.47 12.67
N PRO A 318 17.32 -56.86 12.51
CA PRO A 318 16.25 -57.43 11.71
C PRO A 318 16.61 -57.47 10.21
N PRO A 319 16.19 -58.52 9.48
CA PRO A 319 16.39 -58.60 8.04
C PRO A 319 15.66 -57.48 7.27
N LEU A 320 16.21 -57.11 6.11
CA LEU A 320 15.61 -56.14 5.19
C LEU A 320 14.55 -56.76 4.30
N TYR A 321 13.52 -55.99 3.94
CA TYR A 321 12.58 -56.42 2.90
C TYR A 321 13.27 -56.42 1.53
N ALA A 322 13.17 -57.54 0.81
CA ALA A 322 13.82 -57.70 -0.49
C ALA A 322 12.99 -57.04 -1.62
N LEU A 323 13.00 -55.70 -1.69
CA LEU A 323 12.22 -54.93 -2.67
C LEU A 323 12.50 -55.33 -4.14
N LYS A 324 13.71 -55.81 -4.43
CA LYS A 324 14.08 -56.38 -5.74
C LYS A 324 13.22 -57.56 -6.19
N ASN A 325 12.52 -58.23 -5.27
CA ASN A 325 11.64 -59.35 -5.57
C ASN A 325 10.26 -58.89 -6.09
N ILE A 326 9.95 -57.59 -6.01
CA ILE A 326 8.68 -57.03 -6.49
C ILE A 326 8.75 -56.88 -8.00
N THR A 327 8.11 -57.78 -8.75
CA THR A 327 8.11 -57.76 -10.22
C THR A 327 6.95 -56.95 -10.81
N THR A 328 5.93 -56.64 -10.02
CA THR A 328 4.80 -55.80 -10.43
C THR A 328 5.26 -54.39 -10.81
N LYS A 329 4.63 -53.81 -11.83
CA LYS A 329 4.89 -52.42 -12.22
C LYS A 329 4.44 -51.45 -11.13
N VAL A 330 5.32 -50.54 -10.70
CA VAL A 330 5.01 -49.52 -9.67
C VAL A 330 5.17 -48.11 -10.24
N GLU A 331 4.10 -47.33 -10.21
CA GLU A 331 4.11 -45.90 -10.56
C GLU A 331 4.09 -45.07 -9.28
N LEU A 332 5.17 -44.32 -9.02
CA LEU A 332 5.37 -43.52 -7.81
C LEU A 332 4.95 -42.07 -8.07
N PHE A 333 4.03 -41.52 -7.28
CA PHE A 333 3.61 -40.12 -7.37
C PHE A 333 4.07 -39.36 -6.12
N VAL A 334 4.89 -38.33 -6.32
CA VAL A 334 5.52 -37.55 -5.24
C VAL A 334 5.19 -36.07 -5.38
N GLY A 335 4.71 -35.48 -4.28
CA GLY A 335 4.49 -34.04 -4.16
C GLY A 335 5.74 -33.34 -3.64
N PRO A 336 6.12 -32.17 -4.19
CA PRO A 336 7.31 -31.43 -3.74
C PRO A 336 7.20 -30.91 -2.30
N GLY A 337 5.97 -30.72 -1.81
CA GLY A 337 5.67 -30.30 -0.43
C GLY A 337 5.68 -31.42 0.61
N ASP A 338 5.70 -32.70 0.22
CA ASP A 338 5.58 -33.84 1.14
C ASP A 338 6.74 -33.89 2.15
N LEU A 339 6.44 -33.90 3.45
CA LEU A 339 7.43 -33.94 4.53
C LEU A 339 7.77 -35.37 5.00
N VAL A 340 6.98 -36.37 4.62
CA VAL A 340 7.14 -37.78 5.01
C VAL A 340 7.70 -38.58 3.84
N GLY A 341 7.08 -38.50 2.66
CA GLY A 341 7.50 -39.16 1.42
C GLY A 341 8.49 -38.32 0.61
N LYS A 342 9.59 -37.88 1.22
CA LYS A 342 10.57 -36.99 0.56
C LYS A 342 11.11 -37.57 -0.75
N LEU A 343 11.26 -36.72 -1.76
CA LEU A 343 11.76 -37.10 -3.09
C LEU A 343 13.07 -37.91 -3.06
N GLN A 344 13.98 -37.59 -2.13
CA GLN A 344 15.22 -38.36 -1.95
C GLN A 344 14.96 -39.82 -1.57
N ASP A 345 14.03 -40.05 -0.64
CA ASP A 345 13.66 -41.39 -0.19
C ASP A 345 12.88 -42.15 -1.27
N VAL A 346 12.04 -41.46 -2.04
CA VAL A 346 11.33 -42.02 -3.20
C VAL A 346 12.29 -42.44 -4.32
N LYS A 347 13.35 -41.65 -4.57
CA LYS A 347 14.40 -42.03 -5.54
C LYS A 347 15.19 -43.27 -5.10
N VAL A 348 15.47 -43.40 -3.80
CA VAL A 348 16.10 -44.62 -3.26
C VAL A 348 15.17 -45.83 -3.47
N LEU A 349 13.88 -45.67 -3.18
CA LEU A 349 12.87 -46.69 -3.41
C LEU A 349 12.77 -47.10 -4.90
N GLN A 350 12.71 -46.13 -5.81
CA GLN A 350 12.67 -46.36 -7.25
C GLN A 350 13.85 -47.24 -7.70
N ASN A 351 15.07 -46.91 -7.26
CA ASN A 351 16.29 -47.66 -7.64
C ASN A 351 16.29 -49.11 -7.17
N LEU A 352 15.52 -49.45 -6.15
CA LEU A 352 15.44 -50.81 -5.59
C LEU A 352 14.27 -51.62 -6.16
N LEU A 353 13.31 -50.97 -6.82
CA LEU A 353 12.18 -51.60 -7.49
C LEU A 353 12.53 -51.86 -8.97
N PRO A 354 12.51 -53.12 -9.43
CA PRO A 354 13.01 -53.47 -10.77
C PRO A 354 12.13 -52.95 -11.92
N ASN A 355 10.84 -52.67 -11.67
CA ASN A 355 9.90 -52.16 -12.67
C ASN A 355 9.13 -50.96 -12.12
N SER A 356 9.81 -49.80 -12.04
CA SER A 356 9.22 -48.59 -11.48
C SER A 356 9.53 -47.31 -12.27
N SER A 357 8.59 -46.38 -12.22
CA SER A 357 8.73 -44.99 -12.67
C SER A 357 8.23 -44.06 -11.57
N TYR A 358 8.75 -42.83 -11.53
CA TYR A 358 8.21 -41.79 -10.67
C TYR A 358 7.77 -40.58 -11.48
N HIS A 359 6.73 -39.93 -10.98
CA HIS A 359 6.17 -38.69 -11.50
C HIS A 359 6.22 -37.66 -10.38
N GLU A 360 6.98 -36.59 -10.62
CA GLU A 360 6.97 -35.41 -9.77
C GLU A 360 5.85 -34.50 -10.27
N ILE A 361 4.98 -34.06 -9.35
CA ILE A 361 3.90 -33.13 -9.71
C ILE A 361 4.53 -31.75 -9.96
N ASP A 362 4.36 -31.22 -11.17
CA ASP A 362 5.02 -29.99 -11.64
C ASP A 362 4.44 -28.73 -10.96
N MET A 363 5.28 -28.04 -10.18
CA MET A 363 4.94 -26.77 -9.55
C MET A 363 4.71 -25.64 -10.56
N ALA A 364 5.23 -25.73 -11.79
CA ALA A 364 5.07 -24.69 -12.80
C ALA A 364 3.60 -24.56 -13.27
N LEU A 365 2.86 -25.67 -13.34
CA LEU A 365 1.42 -25.66 -13.58
C LEU A 365 0.66 -24.98 -12.43
N TRP A 366 1.07 -25.23 -11.19
CA TRP A 366 0.51 -24.58 -10.00
C TRP A 366 0.83 -23.07 -9.95
N THR A 367 2.04 -22.68 -10.35
CA THR A 367 2.46 -21.27 -10.43
C THR A 367 1.71 -20.53 -11.54
N GLN A 368 1.43 -21.19 -12.68
CA GLN A 368 0.58 -20.64 -13.74
C GLN A 368 -0.86 -20.46 -13.28
N GLU A 369 -1.39 -21.40 -12.49
CA GLU A 369 -2.74 -21.32 -11.94
C GLU A 369 -2.88 -20.17 -10.94
N ILE A 370 -1.94 -20.01 -10.00
CA ILE A 370 -1.88 -18.86 -9.07
C ILE A 370 -1.73 -17.55 -9.84
N LYS A 371 -0.80 -17.48 -10.80
CA LYS A 371 -0.60 -16.27 -11.63
C LYS A 371 -1.82 -15.92 -12.47
N SER A 372 -2.64 -16.91 -12.86
CA SER A 372 -3.90 -16.67 -13.56
C SER A 372 -4.98 -16.05 -12.67
N GLN A 373 -4.89 -16.25 -11.35
CA GLN A 373 -5.84 -15.73 -10.36
C GLN A 373 -5.47 -14.34 -9.84
N LEU A 374 -4.27 -13.84 -10.14
CA LEU A 374 -3.85 -12.49 -9.75
C LEU A 374 -4.75 -11.41 -10.39
N PRO A 375 -4.99 -10.30 -9.67
CA PRO A 375 -5.57 -9.09 -10.26
C PRO A 375 -4.79 -8.68 -11.51
N GLU A 376 -5.46 -8.01 -12.45
CA GLU A 376 -4.86 -7.62 -13.72
C GLU A 376 -3.50 -6.92 -13.55
N ASP A 377 -3.39 -5.97 -12.62
CA ASP A 377 -2.15 -5.23 -12.37
C ASP A 377 -1.02 -6.10 -11.82
N GLY A 378 -1.35 -7.19 -11.11
CA GLY A 378 -0.36 -8.20 -10.68
C GLY A 378 0.10 -9.12 -11.81
N ARG A 379 -0.63 -9.19 -12.94
CA ARG A 379 -0.29 -10.03 -14.09
C ARG A 379 0.53 -9.31 -15.16
N LEU A 380 0.38 -8.00 -15.25
CA LEU A 380 1.06 -7.17 -16.26
C LEU A 380 2.55 -7.00 -15.91
N ASN A 381 3.41 -6.87 -16.92
CA ASN A 381 4.78 -6.39 -16.73
C ASN A 381 4.80 -4.85 -16.73
N PHE A 382 5.97 -4.22 -16.56
CA PHE A 382 6.09 -2.76 -16.53
C PHE A 382 5.43 -2.08 -17.74
N THR A 383 5.73 -2.52 -18.97
CA THR A 383 5.14 -1.99 -20.21
C THR A 383 3.63 -2.16 -20.25
N GLY A 384 3.12 -3.30 -19.79
CA GLY A 384 1.68 -3.57 -19.69
C GLY A 384 0.98 -2.64 -18.70
N LEU A 385 1.55 -2.44 -17.51
CA LEU A 385 1.04 -1.48 -16.52
C LEU A 385 1.01 -0.07 -17.10
N ALA A 386 2.10 0.39 -17.68
CA ALA A 386 2.17 1.72 -18.26
C ALA A 386 1.15 1.92 -19.39
N THR A 387 1.02 0.94 -20.30
CA THR A 387 0.01 0.99 -21.38
C THR A 387 -1.41 1.07 -20.81
N LYS A 388 -1.72 0.29 -19.77
CA LYS A 388 -3.03 0.31 -19.11
C LYS A 388 -3.37 1.68 -18.53
N TYR A 389 -2.38 2.38 -17.97
CA TYR A 389 -2.56 3.72 -17.41
C TYR A 389 -2.29 4.85 -18.43
N GLY A 390 -2.32 4.53 -19.72
CA GLY A 390 -2.26 5.53 -20.80
C GLY A 390 -0.87 6.13 -21.04
N LEU A 391 0.19 5.45 -20.58
CA LEU A 391 1.57 5.88 -20.77
C LEU A 391 2.25 5.02 -21.84
N GLU A 392 2.82 5.67 -22.84
CA GLU A 392 3.68 5.00 -23.83
C GLU A 392 5.08 4.77 -23.24
N THR A 393 5.64 3.58 -23.48
CA THR A 393 6.93 3.20 -22.92
C THR A 393 7.90 2.70 -23.97
N GLU A 394 9.16 3.08 -23.81
CA GLU A 394 10.29 2.51 -24.55
C GLU A 394 11.18 1.69 -23.61
N GLU A 395 11.82 0.66 -24.15
CA GLU A 395 12.78 -0.18 -23.42
C GLU A 395 14.17 -0.04 -24.05
N PHE A 396 15.18 0.19 -23.21
CA PHE A 396 16.58 0.30 -23.61
C PHE A 396 17.46 -0.72 -22.89
N ASN A 397 18.47 -1.21 -23.61
CA ASN A 397 19.56 -1.98 -23.04
C ASN A 397 20.73 -1.04 -22.74
N VAL A 398 21.11 -0.94 -21.46
CA VAL A 398 22.27 -0.18 -20.99
C VAL A 398 23.36 -1.15 -20.58
N ILE A 399 24.54 -1.04 -21.20
CA ILE A 399 25.68 -1.93 -20.90
C ILE A 399 26.59 -1.20 -19.90
N THR A 400 26.88 -1.83 -18.77
CA THR A 400 27.77 -1.28 -17.74
C THR A 400 29.25 -1.48 -18.10
N GLU A 401 30.15 -0.73 -17.46
CA GLU A 401 31.61 -0.88 -17.62
C GLU A 401 32.09 -2.30 -17.34
N ASP A 402 31.42 -3.00 -16.43
CA ASP A 402 31.70 -4.39 -16.05
C ASP A 402 30.78 -5.41 -16.74
N ASN A 403 30.17 -5.02 -17.87
CA ASN A 403 29.51 -5.89 -18.85
C ASN A 403 28.14 -6.49 -18.47
N TYR A 404 27.47 -5.97 -17.43
CA TYR A 404 26.06 -6.26 -17.20
C TYR A 404 25.20 -5.54 -18.23
N ILE A 405 24.09 -6.17 -18.60
CA ILE A 405 23.10 -5.61 -19.52
C ILE A 405 21.85 -5.30 -18.72
N LEU A 406 21.62 -4.01 -18.48
CA LEU A 406 20.50 -3.50 -17.70
C LEU A 406 19.35 -3.11 -18.61
N THR A 407 18.12 -3.39 -18.18
CA THR A 407 16.91 -2.88 -18.82
C THR A 407 16.51 -1.54 -18.17
N LEU A 408 16.44 -0.49 -18.98
CA LEU A 408 16.00 0.85 -18.60
C LEU A 408 14.68 1.16 -19.32
N TYR A 409 13.62 1.46 -18.58
CA TYR A 409 12.35 1.89 -19.16
C TYR A 409 12.29 3.41 -19.26
N HIS A 410 11.60 3.91 -20.28
CA HIS A 410 11.45 5.33 -20.56
C HIS A 410 9.97 5.66 -20.85
N ILE A 411 9.45 6.70 -20.21
CA ILE A 411 8.13 7.29 -20.50
C ILE A 411 8.39 8.72 -20.93
N GLN A 412 8.00 9.03 -22.16
CA GLN A 412 8.35 10.29 -22.81
C GLN A 412 7.64 11.49 -22.15
N GLY A 413 8.40 12.55 -21.89
CA GLY A 413 7.87 13.84 -21.44
C GLY A 413 8.69 15.03 -21.95
N ASP A 414 8.74 16.11 -21.18
CA ASP A 414 9.62 17.25 -21.43
C ASP A 414 11.08 16.87 -21.19
N ARG A 415 11.82 16.67 -22.28
CA ARG A 415 13.26 16.32 -22.27
C ARG A 415 14.14 17.33 -21.52
N THR A 416 13.65 18.53 -21.19
CA THR A 416 14.38 19.50 -20.35
C THR A 416 14.27 19.19 -18.85
N LYS A 417 13.39 18.25 -18.46
CA LYS A 417 13.15 17.81 -17.08
C LYS A 417 13.31 16.29 -16.91
N PRO A 418 14.48 15.70 -17.22
CA PRO A 418 14.70 14.28 -17.06
C PRO A 418 14.71 13.86 -15.59
N VAL A 419 13.95 12.82 -15.26
CA VAL A 419 13.87 12.21 -13.93
C VAL A 419 14.27 10.73 -14.04
N LEU A 420 15.32 10.34 -13.32
CA LEU A 420 15.72 8.95 -13.17
C LEU A 420 15.17 8.40 -11.85
N LEU A 421 14.43 7.29 -11.89
CA LEU A 421 13.86 6.63 -10.72
C LEU A 421 14.60 5.32 -10.43
N ALA A 422 15.08 5.17 -9.19
CA ALA A 422 15.90 4.06 -8.71
C ALA A 422 15.21 3.29 -7.57
N HIS A 423 14.76 2.06 -7.87
CA HIS A 423 13.98 1.20 -6.98
C HIS A 423 14.76 0.69 -5.75
N GLY A 424 14.03 0.08 -4.82
CA GLY A 424 14.56 -0.45 -3.56
C GLY A 424 15.21 -1.84 -3.62
N LEU A 425 15.50 -2.39 -2.43
CA LEU A 425 15.95 -3.77 -2.27
C LEU A 425 14.84 -4.73 -2.70
N ILE A 426 15.20 -5.87 -3.32
CA ILE A 426 14.25 -6.91 -3.82
C ILE A 426 13.08 -6.36 -4.67
N ASP A 427 13.27 -5.20 -5.30
CA ASP A 427 12.23 -4.46 -6.02
C ASP A 427 12.53 -4.35 -7.53
N SER A 428 11.73 -3.60 -8.29
CA SER A 428 11.98 -3.27 -9.71
C SER A 428 11.37 -1.93 -10.10
N ALA A 429 11.56 -1.52 -11.35
CA ALA A 429 10.90 -0.33 -11.92
C ALA A 429 9.37 -0.32 -11.74
N ALA A 430 8.72 -1.49 -11.66
CA ALA A 430 7.27 -1.60 -11.50
C ALA A 430 6.74 -0.95 -10.21
N THR A 431 7.56 -0.79 -9.18
CA THR A 431 7.17 -0.17 -7.88
C THR A 431 6.54 1.21 -8.06
N TYR A 432 7.02 1.98 -9.04
CA TYR A 432 6.59 3.36 -9.26
C TYR A 432 5.27 3.49 -10.03
N ILE A 433 4.68 2.38 -10.49
CA ILE A 433 3.46 2.39 -11.32
C ILE A 433 2.39 1.36 -10.89
N MET A 434 2.75 0.36 -10.08
CA MET A 434 1.85 -0.73 -9.73
C MET A 434 0.65 -0.35 -8.84
N ARG A 435 0.63 0.84 -8.24
CA ARG A 435 -0.53 1.36 -7.47
C ARG A 435 -1.57 2.05 -8.38
N GLY A 436 -1.37 2.01 -9.69
CA GLY A 436 -2.25 2.63 -10.68
C GLY A 436 -2.25 4.14 -10.65
N ASN A 437 -3.43 4.77 -10.73
CA ASN A 437 -3.57 6.22 -10.86
C ASN A 437 -2.95 7.02 -9.69
N THR A 438 -2.78 6.40 -8.52
CA THR A 438 -2.12 7.01 -7.36
C THR A 438 -0.64 6.66 -7.29
N SER A 439 -0.01 6.22 -8.39
CA SER A 439 1.43 5.95 -8.43
C SER A 439 2.25 7.18 -8.82
N LEU A 440 3.45 7.29 -8.27
CA LEU A 440 4.33 8.43 -8.49
C LEU A 440 4.68 8.64 -9.97
N ALA A 441 4.86 7.57 -10.74
CA ALA A 441 5.12 7.66 -12.18
C ALA A 441 3.97 8.36 -12.94
N ILE A 442 2.72 8.08 -12.57
CA ILE A 442 1.55 8.68 -13.21
C ILE A 442 1.50 10.18 -12.90
N ALA A 443 1.69 10.56 -11.63
CA ALA A 443 1.68 11.96 -11.21
C ALA A 443 2.79 12.78 -11.91
N LEU A 444 4.01 12.23 -12.00
CA LEU A 444 5.10 12.91 -12.69
C LEU A 444 4.89 13.00 -14.21
N ALA A 445 4.30 11.96 -14.83
CA ALA A 445 3.98 11.99 -16.25
C ALA A 445 2.88 13.02 -16.58
N GLN A 446 1.90 13.21 -15.68
CA GLN A 446 0.86 14.24 -15.81
C GLN A 446 1.44 15.66 -15.76
N GLU A 447 2.50 15.87 -14.98
CA GLU A 447 3.27 17.12 -14.94
C GLU A 447 4.31 17.23 -16.09
N ASN A 448 4.23 16.32 -17.06
CA ASN A 448 5.04 16.26 -18.28
C ASN A 448 6.55 16.11 -18.00
N TYR A 449 6.96 15.43 -16.94
CA TYR A 449 8.37 15.06 -16.72
C TYR A 449 8.80 13.93 -17.66
N ASP A 450 10.07 13.93 -18.07
CA ASP A 450 10.66 12.88 -18.90
C ASP A 450 11.23 11.77 -18.00
N LEU A 451 10.54 10.62 -17.92
CA LEU A 451 10.76 9.63 -16.85
C LEU A 451 11.58 8.44 -17.33
N TRP A 452 12.57 8.07 -16.54
CA TRP A 452 13.49 6.98 -16.79
C TRP A 452 13.55 6.06 -15.57
N PHE A 453 13.33 4.75 -15.74
CA PHE A 453 13.22 3.80 -14.62
C PHE A 453 14.31 2.74 -14.73
N MET A 454 15.33 2.83 -13.87
CA MET A 454 16.43 1.88 -13.89
C MET A 454 16.02 0.56 -13.24
N ASN A 455 16.58 -0.55 -13.75
CA ASN A 455 16.56 -1.84 -13.06
C ASN A 455 17.99 -2.28 -12.76
N ALA A 456 18.30 -2.44 -11.47
CA ALA A 456 19.61 -2.87 -11.02
C ALA A 456 19.95 -4.29 -11.51
N ARG A 457 21.24 -4.60 -11.68
CA ARG A 457 21.71 -5.93 -12.09
C ARG A 457 21.17 -7.06 -11.21
N GLY A 458 20.91 -8.20 -11.83
CA GLY A 458 20.43 -9.41 -11.16
C GLY A 458 18.97 -9.36 -10.70
N LYS A 459 18.24 -8.29 -11.05
CA LYS A 459 16.78 -8.17 -10.87
C LYS A 459 16.03 -8.82 -12.03
N LYS A 460 14.71 -8.99 -11.88
CA LYS A 460 13.78 -9.56 -12.87
C LYS A 460 14.05 -9.09 -14.31
N TYR A 461 14.20 -7.77 -14.51
CA TYR A 461 14.39 -7.18 -15.83
C TYR A 461 15.87 -7.07 -16.28
N SER A 462 16.84 -7.18 -15.36
CA SER A 462 18.28 -6.95 -15.63
C SER A 462 19.13 -8.15 -15.25
N ARG A 463 18.74 -9.35 -15.70
CA ARG A 463 19.39 -10.63 -15.38
C ARG A 463 20.33 -11.14 -16.49
N ARG A 464 21.03 -10.22 -17.18
CA ARG A 464 21.87 -10.50 -18.36
C ARG A 464 23.27 -9.91 -18.22
N HIS A 465 24.24 -10.55 -18.88
CA HIS A 465 25.64 -10.15 -18.95
C HIS A 465 26.24 -10.55 -20.30
N LEU A 466 27.25 -9.85 -20.81
CA LEU A 466 27.84 -10.14 -22.12
C LEU A 466 28.53 -11.52 -22.18
N TYR A 467 29.06 -11.98 -21.04
CA TYR A 467 29.93 -13.17 -20.97
C TYR A 467 29.50 -14.23 -19.94
N LEU A 468 28.56 -13.93 -19.05
CA LEU A 468 28.22 -14.79 -17.90
C LEU A 468 26.73 -15.14 -17.95
N ASP A 469 26.38 -16.37 -17.58
CA ASP A 469 25.02 -16.89 -17.50
C ASP A 469 24.57 -16.94 -16.04
N ALA A 470 23.52 -16.18 -15.70
CA ALA A 470 23.01 -16.08 -14.33
C ALA A 470 22.55 -17.42 -13.71
N HIS A 471 22.25 -18.44 -14.53
CA HIS A 471 21.87 -19.77 -14.06
C HIS A 471 23.05 -20.72 -13.87
N LYS A 472 24.19 -20.47 -14.52
CA LYS A 472 25.34 -21.39 -14.53
C LYS A 472 26.53 -20.83 -13.78
N ASP A 473 26.80 -19.54 -13.95
CA ASP A 473 28.03 -18.90 -13.51
C ASP A 473 27.82 -18.22 -12.17
N ARG A 474 28.34 -18.82 -11.10
CA ARG A 474 28.26 -18.25 -9.74
C ARG A 474 28.87 -16.85 -9.64
N THR A 475 29.87 -16.56 -10.47
CA THR A 475 30.53 -15.24 -10.55
C THR A 475 29.60 -14.13 -11.06
N TYR A 476 28.52 -14.46 -11.78
CA TYR A 476 27.48 -13.49 -12.16
C TYR A 476 26.90 -12.79 -10.93
N TRP A 477 26.83 -13.49 -9.78
CA TRP A 477 26.21 -12.99 -8.55
C TRP A 477 27.22 -12.36 -7.57
N ASP A 478 28.48 -12.14 -7.97
CA ASP A 478 29.53 -11.61 -7.09
C ASP A 478 29.54 -10.07 -6.99
N PHE A 479 28.37 -9.45 -6.82
CA PHE A 479 28.22 -8.00 -6.68
C PHE A 479 27.43 -7.64 -5.41
N SER A 480 27.59 -6.41 -4.95
CA SER A 480 26.86 -5.79 -3.84
C SER A 480 26.24 -4.46 -4.27
N PHE A 481 25.63 -3.71 -3.35
CA PHE A 481 25.16 -2.35 -3.66
C PHE A 481 26.30 -1.40 -4.07
N HIS A 482 27.57 -1.76 -3.79
CA HIS A 482 28.73 -1.01 -4.24
C HIS A 482 28.81 -0.95 -5.77
N GLU A 483 28.78 -2.11 -6.41
CA GLU A 483 28.85 -2.23 -7.87
C GLU A 483 27.60 -1.65 -8.54
N ILE A 484 26.42 -1.80 -7.93
CA ILE A 484 25.18 -1.18 -8.41
C ILE A 484 25.33 0.35 -8.44
N GLY A 485 25.90 0.96 -7.40
CA GLY A 485 26.17 2.39 -7.38
C GLY A 485 27.22 2.81 -8.43
N LEU A 486 28.36 2.14 -8.46
CA LEU A 486 29.48 2.55 -9.32
C LEU A 486 29.27 2.31 -10.81
N PHE A 487 28.53 1.26 -11.18
CA PHE A 487 28.44 0.81 -12.57
C PHE A 487 27.02 0.85 -13.12
N ASP A 488 26.00 0.51 -12.34
CA ASP A 488 24.61 0.54 -12.85
C ASP A 488 24.09 1.97 -12.89
N LEU A 489 24.15 2.67 -11.77
CA LEU A 489 23.61 4.02 -11.66
C LEU A 489 24.36 5.00 -12.57
N SER A 490 25.70 4.89 -12.64
CA SER A 490 26.54 5.71 -13.51
C SER A 490 26.19 5.51 -15.00
N ALA A 491 26.08 4.25 -15.46
CA ALA A 491 25.73 3.94 -16.84
C ALA A 491 24.32 4.42 -17.22
N ASN A 492 23.35 4.29 -16.30
CA ASN A 492 21.99 4.81 -16.52
C ASN A 492 21.98 6.36 -16.59
N ILE A 493 22.66 7.05 -15.68
CA ILE A 493 22.76 8.53 -15.72
C ILE A 493 23.37 8.98 -17.05
N ASP A 494 24.49 8.38 -17.46
CA ASP A 494 25.17 8.77 -18.69
C ASP A 494 24.32 8.49 -19.94
N PHE A 495 23.61 7.37 -19.96
CA PHE A 495 22.69 7.03 -21.03
C PHE A 495 21.55 8.05 -21.13
N VAL A 496 20.91 8.40 -20.02
CA VAL A 496 19.81 9.36 -19.97
C VAL A 496 20.26 10.74 -20.41
N LEU A 497 21.38 11.25 -19.88
CA LEU A 497 21.92 12.55 -20.28
C LEU A 497 22.29 12.59 -21.77
N SER A 498 22.88 11.51 -22.28
CA SER A 498 23.17 11.36 -23.71
C SER A 498 21.92 11.34 -24.59
N LYS A 499 20.82 10.72 -24.13
CA LYS A 499 19.56 10.64 -24.89
C LYS A 499 18.77 11.93 -24.89
N THR A 500 18.81 12.66 -23.78
CA THR A 500 18.04 13.89 -23.56
C THR A 500 18.79 15.15 -23.99
N ASN A 501 20.10 15.05 -24.25
CA ASN A 501 21.02 16.17 -24.46
C ASN A 501 21.06 17.16 -23.28
N GLN A 502 20.72 16.69 -22.08
CA GLN A 502 20.84 17.48 -20.86
C GLN A 502 22.20 17.28 -20.20
N THR A 503 22.62 18.25 -19.40
CA THR A 503 23.84 18.15 -18.59
C THR A 503 23.56 17.65 -17.18
N GLN A 504 22.30 17.76 -16.73
CA GLN A 504 21.86 17.32 -15.40
C GLN A 504 20.48 16.67 -15.47
N LEU A 505 20.20 15.78 -14.50
CA LEU A 505 18.89 15.19 -14.26
C LEU A 505 18.50 15.23 -12.78
N THR A 506 17.21 15.01 -12.49
CA THR A 506 16.72 14.75 -11.13
C THR A 506 16.76 13.25 -10.85
N LEU A 507 17.27 12.84 -9.69
CA LEU A 507 17.27 11.44 -9.26
C LEU A 507 16.25 11.26 -8.14
N ILE A 508 15.32 10.31 -8.29
CA ILE A 508 14.41 9.88 -7.22
C ILE A 508 14.82 8.47 -6.81
N GLY A 509 15.32 8.32 -5.60
CA GLY A 509 15.71 7.02 -5.05
C GLY A 509 14.74 6.55 -3.98
N PHE A 510 14.39 5.27 -4.00
CA PHE A 510 13.66 4.63 -2.91
C PHE A 510 14.55 3.63 -2.19
N SER A 511 14.62 3.68 -0.85
CA SER A 511 15.31 2.65 -0.04
C SER A 511 16.78 2.45 -0.50
N GLN A 512 17.14 1.24 -0.95
CA GLN A 512 18.47 0.93 -1.54
C GLN A 512 18.81 1.81 -2.76
N GLY A 513 17.82 2.32 -3.50
CA GLY A 513 18.02 3.30 -4.58
C GLY A 513 18.75 4.56 -4.11
N ASN A 514 18.55 4.96 -2.85
CA ASN A 514 19.32 6.05 -2.23
C ASN A 514 20.73 5.61 -1.83
N GLN A 515 20.85 4.38 -1.32
CA GLN A 515 22.13 3.79 -0.92
C GLN A 515 23.13 3.77 -2.08
N ILE A 516 22.67 3.41 -3.28
CA ILE A 516 23.53 3.35 -4.47
C ILE A 516 23.94 4.75 -4.95
N TRP A 517 23.11 5.78 -4.74
CA TRP A 517 23.51 7.18 -4.97
C TRP A 517 24.60 7.61 -3.98
N TYR A 518 24.45 7.30 -2.69
CA TYR A 518 25.46 7.65 -1.70
C TYR A 518 26.82 7.00 -1.96
N VAL A 519 26.84 5.79 -2.56
CA VAL A 519 28.07 5.20 -3.09
C VAL A 519 28.61 6.00 -4.26
N LEU A 520 27.81 6.21 -5.32
CA LEU A 520 28.27 6.86 -6.54
C LEU A 520 28.76 8.29 -6.29
N GLY A 521 27.91 9.13 -5.67
CA GLY A 521 28.20 10.54 -5.44
C GLY A 521 29.38 10.77 -4.50
N SER A 522 29.72 9.83 -3.62
CA SER A 522 30.89 9.95 -2.73
C SER A 522 32.18 9.42 -3.35
N MET A 523 32.08 8.34 -4.14
CA MET A 523 33.24 7.62 -4.70
C MET A 523 33.65 8.11 -6.09
N ARG A 524 32.71 8.68 -6.87
CA ARG A 524 32.95 9.31 -8.17
C ARG A 524 32.38 10.75 -8.16
N PRO A 525 33.06 11.70 -7.50
CA PRO A 525 32.53 13.04 -7.26
C PRO A 525 32.11 13.80 -8.51
N GLU A 526 32.65 13.47 -9.68
CA GLU A 526 32.25 14.03 -10.98
C GLU A 526 30.77 13.84 -11.31
N TYR A 527 30.09 12.82 -10.76
CA TYR A 527 28.64 12.63 -10.93
C TYR A 527 27.80 13.62 -10.12
N ASN A 528 28.37 14.30 -9.11
CA ASN A 528 27.62 15.34 -8.41
C ASN A 528 27.25 16.51 -9.33
N ALA A 529 28.04 16.77 -10.37
CA ALA A 529 27.74 17.78 -11.37
C ALA A 529 26.65 17.35 -12.37
N LYS A 530 26.37 16.04 -12.48
CA LYS A 530 25.40 15.43 -13.40
C LYS A 530 24.01 15.26 -12.80
N VAL A 531 23.87 15.41 -11.49
CA VAL A 531 22.59 15.28 -10.79
C VAL A 531 22.24 16.61 -10.13
N LYS A 532 21.10 17.19 -10.54
CA LYS A 532 20.61 18.49 -10.05
C LYS A 532 20.19 18.41 -8.58
N VAL A 533 19.39 17.40 -8.27
CA VAL A 533 18.85 17.13 -6.93
C VAL A 533 18.57 15.64 -6.80
N VAL A 534 18.76 15.10 -5.60
CA VAL A 534 18.31 13.76 -5.22
C VAL A 534 17.13 13.88 -4.28
N ILE A 535 15.98 13.33 -4.68
CA ILE A 535 14.81 13.17 -3.83
C ILE A 535 14.86 11.76 -3.24
N ALA A 536 15.21 11.68 -1.96
CA ALA A 536 15.50 10.42 -1.30
C ALA A 536 14.31 9.96 -0.45
N LEU A 537 13.54 9.03 -1.00
CA LEU A 537 12.37 8.42 -0.35
C LEU A 537 12.83 7.27 0.55
N ALA A 538 12.56 7.35 1.85
CA ALA A 538 13.06 6.38 2.84
C ALA A 538 14.59 6.13 2.71
N PRO A 539 15.43 7.14 2.98
CA PRO A 539 16.86 7.10 2.68
C PRO A 539 17.63 6.09 3.56
N ILE A 540 18.18 5.05 2.93
CA ILE A 540 19.02 4.05 3.60
C ILE A 540 20.51 4.36 3.37
N ALA A 541 21.24 4.60 4.46
CA ALA A 541 22.71 4.61 4.48
C ALA A 541 23.22 3.89 5.74
N TYR A 542 22.82 4.40 6.91
CA TYR A 542 23.03 3.76 8.20
C TYR A 542 21.81 2.89 8.54
N LEU A 543 22.04 1.76 9.21
CA LEU A 543 21.02 0.80 9.63
C LEU A 543 21.24 0.41 11.11
N SER A 544 21.71 1.37 11.92
CA SER A 544 22.11 1.11 13.30
C SER A 544 20.90 0.93 14.24
N HIS A 545 19.78 1.54 13.87
CA HIS A 545 18.52 1.53 14.58
C HIS A 545 17.39 0.87 13.77
N ALA A 546 17.71 0.34 12.60
CA ALA A 546 16.76 -0.41 11.77
C ALA A 546 16.32 -1.71 12.47
N GLN A 547 15.02 -2.00 12.43
CA GLN A 547 14.46 -3.23 12.96
C GLN A 547 14.46 -4.29 11.87
N ILE A 548 15.52 -5.11 11.83
CA ILE A 548 15.69 -6.18 10.84
C ILE A 548 15.57 -7.54 11.54
N PRO A 549 14.44 -8.25 11.40
CA PRO A 549 14.28 -9.59 11.95
C PRO A 549 15.40 -10.54 11.49
N GLY A 550 15.98 -11.30 12.42
CA GLY A 550 17.04 -12.27 12.11
C GLY A 550 18.42 -11.68 11.80
N LEU A 551 18.63 -10.36 11.94
CA LEU A 551 19.94 -9.73 11.66
C LEU A 551 21.11 -10.37 12.44
N GLN A 552 20.89 -10.74 13.69
CA GLN A 552 21.93 -11.34 14.55
C GLN A 552 22.33 -12.76 14.11
N SER A 553 21.42 -13.51 13.49
CA SER A 553 21.72 -14.85 12.96
C SER A 553 22.24 -14.81 11.51
N TRP A 554 22.19 -13.65 10.85
CA TRP A 554 22.61 -13.48 9.47
C TRP A 554 24.03 -13.97 9.16
N PRO A 555 25.08 -13.72 9.99
CA PRO A 555 26.43 -14.19 9.69
C PRO A 555 26.53 -15.72 9.50
N LEU A 556 25.82 -16.48 10.35
CA LEU A 556 25.75 -17.94 10.27
C LEU A 556 24.94 -18.39 9.06
N LEU A 557 23.79 -17.75 8.81
CA LEU A 557 22.95 -18.03 7.65
C LEU A 557 23.70 -17.76 6.34
N ASN A 558 24.41 -16.64 6.23
CA ASN A 558 25.22 -16.30 5.06
C ASN A 558 26.35 -17.32 4.82
N LEU A 559 26.98 -17.83 5.88
CA LEU A 559 27.99 -18.90 5.76
C LEU A 559 27.36 -20.17 5.19
N TYR A 560 26.20 -20.57 5.71
CA TYR A 560 25.44 -21.72 5.22
C TYR A 560 25.01 -21.54 3.76
N LEU A 561 24.43 -20.39 3.41
CA LEU A 561 23.99 -20.09 2.04
C LEU A 561 25.16 -20.12 1.05
N LYS A 562 26.29 -19.49 1.41
CA LYS A 562 27.51 -19.49 0.60
C LYS A 562 28.05 -20.91 0.39
N ALA A 563 28.11 -21.72 1.46
CA ALA A 563 28.58 -23.10 1.42
C ALA A 563 27.64 -24.01 0.59
N SER A 564 26.33 -23.72 0.63
CA SER A 564 25.30 -24.46 -0.09
C SER A 564 25.10 -23.99 -1.54
N GLY A 565 25.87 -23.00 -2.00
CA GLY A 565 25.83 -22.51 -3.38
C GLY A 565 24.70 -21.52 -3.69
N TYR A 566 24.02 -20.98 -2.67
CA TYR A 566 22.96 -19.98 -2.85
C TYR A 566 23.57 -18.58 -3.02
N ASP A 567 23.94 -18.24 -4.25
CA ASP A 567 24.41 -16.89 -4.60
C ASP A 567 23.28 -15.98 -5.11
N GLU A 568 22.19 -16.55 -5.63
CA GLU A 568 20.92 -15.86 -5.91
C GLU A 568 19.90 -16.11 -4.80
N ILE A 569 19.25 -15.05 -4.32
CA ILE A 569 18.19 -15.08 -3.32
C ILE A 569 16.89 -14.60 -3.98
N PHE A 570 15.77 -15.22 -3.64
CA PHE A 570 14.44 -15.01 -4.26
C PHE A 570 14.41 -15.26 -5.77
N ALA A 571 15.09 -16.29 -6.26
CA ALA A 571 14.96 -16.69 -7.68
C ALA A 571 13.50 -17.02 -8.00
N GLU A 572 12.97 -16.53 -9.14
CA GLU A 572 11.55 -16.61 -9.50
C GLU A 572 10.97 -18.03 -9.44
N ASN A 573 11.74 -19.04 -9.86
CA ASN A 573 11.31 -20.44 -9.86
C ASN A 573 11.82 -21.25 -8.66
N SER A 574 12.27 -20.57 -7.60
CA SER A 574 12.68 -21.27 -6.37
C SER A 574 11.48 -21.67 -5.53
N THR A 575 11.58 -22.79 -4.82
CA THR A 575 10.50 -23.29 -3.94
C THR A 575 10.07 -22.25 -2.90
N ILE A 576 11.00 -21.42 -2.41
CA ILE A 576 10.69 -20.39 -1.41
C ILE A 576 9.91 -19.22 -2.01
N THR A 577 10.28 -18.74 -3.21
CA THR A 577 9.55 -17.67 -3.90
C THR A 577 8.16 -18.14 -4.30
N ILE A 578 8.05 -19.35 -4.85
CA ILE A 578 6.74 -19.94 -5.24
C ILE A 578 5.84 -20.10 -4.00
N ALA A 579 6.38 -20.54 -2.87
CA ALA A 579 5.60 -20.65 -1.63
C ALA A 579 5.13 -19.28 -1.11
N ILE A 580 5.99 -18.26 -1.14
CA ILE A 580 5.63 -16.89 -0.74
C ILE A 580 4.53 -16.34 -1.67
N GLU A 581 4.71 -16.44 -2.98
CA GLU A 581 3.72 -16.01 -3.98
C GLU A 581 2.37 -16.70 -3.71
N ALA A 582 2.38 -18.03 -3.53
CA ALA A 582 1.16 -18.79 -3.30
C ALA A 582 0.41 -18.44 -2.01
N ILE A 583 1.14 -18.13 -0.93
CA ILE A 583 0.54 -17.75 0.35
C ILE A 583 0.00 -16.32 0.24
N CYS A 584 0.85 -15.39 -0.15
CA CYS A 584 0.55 -13.96 -0.09
C CYS A 584 -0.45 -13.49 -1.16
N SER A 585 -0.64 -14.26 -2.23
CA SER A 585 -1.61 -13.95 -3.28
C SER A 585 -3.04 -14.40 -2.96
N GLN A 586 -3.26 -15.15 -1.88
CA GLN A 586 -4.62 -15.50 -1.44
C GLN A 586 -5.30 -14.27 -0.83
N VAL A 587 -6.49 -13.96 -1.36
CA VAL A 587 -7.33 -12.87 -0.85
C VAL A 587 -7.73 -13.19 0.60
N GLU A 588 -7.74 -12.17 1.46
CA GLU A 588 -8.00 -12.28 2.91
C GLU A 588 -6.82 -12.86 3.71
N PHE A 589 -6.90 -14.10 4.18
CA PHE A 589 -5.99 -14.64 5.20
C PHE A 589 -4.53 -14.69 4.77
N GLY A 590 -4.24 -15.14 3.54
CA GLY A 590 -2.86 -15.22 3.05
C GLY A 590 -2.21 -13.84 2.91
N ALA A 591 -2.95 -12.88 2.37
CA ALA A 591 -2.56 -11.48 2.34
C ALA A 591 -2.36 -10.90 3.74
N GLU A 592 -3.27 -11.16 4.68
CA GLU A 592 -3.18 -10.71 6.07
C GLU A 592 -2.00 -11.33 6.81
N TYR A 593 -1.73 -12.62 6.60
CA TYR A 593 -0.59 -13.34 7.17
C TYR A 593 0.72 -12.77 6.64
N CYS A 594 0.83 -12.51 5.34
CA CYS A 594 2.04 -11.94 4.77
C CYS A 594 2.24 -10.49 5.21
N LEU A 595 1.17 -9.69 5.27
CA LEU A 595 1.26 -8.32 5.77
C LEU A 595 1.72 -8.30 7.23
N ASN A 596 1.07 -9.05 8.13
CA ASN A 596 1.41 -9.06 9.55
C ASN A 596 2.69 -9.85 9.90
N GLY A 597 2.98 -10.91 9.16
CA GLY A 597 4.09 -11.83 9.46
C GLY A 597 5.38 -11.52 8.72
N ILE A 598 5.33 -10.80 7.60
CA ILE A 598 6.50 -10.53 6.74
C ILE A 598 6.66 -9.04 6.48
N VAL A 599 5.63 -8.37 5.95
CA VAL A 599 5.75 -6.98 5.47
C VAL A 599 5.88 -6.00 6.63
N TYR A 600 4.86 -5.87 7.50
CA TYR A 600 4.88 -4.91 8.62
C TYR A 600 6.05 -5.09 9.59
N PRO A 601 6.51 -6.31 9.92
CA PRO A 601 7.70 -6.50 10.76
C PRO A 601 8.99 -5.94 10.15
N ILE A 602 9.03 -5.71 8.84
CA ILE A 602 10.20 -5.23 8.11
C ILE A 602 10.01 -3.77 7.66
N SER A 603 8.81 -3.36 7.27
CA SER A 603 8.52 -2.01 6.74
C SER A 603 8.00 -1.03 7.79
N GLY A 604 7.26 -1.51 8.79
CA GLY A 604 6.41 -0.70 9.66
C GLY A 604 4.94 -1.04 9.48
N TYR A 605 4.17 -0.91 10.57
CA TYR A 605 2.75 -1.25 10.62
C TYR A 605 1.88 -0.08 10.13
N ASP A 606 1.35 -0.19 8.91
CA ASP A 606 0.36 0.74 8.36
C ASP A 606 -0.69 0.01 7.49
N PRO A 607 -1.72 -0.58 8.12
CA PRO A 607 -2.82 -1.22 7.40
C PRO A 607 -3.76 -0.23 6.72
N VAL A 608 -3.61 1.08 6.97
CA VAL A 608 -4.43 2.10 6.31
C VAL A 608 -3.90 2.31 4.90
N GLU A 609 -2.59 2.42 4.73
CA GLU A 609 -1.93 2.61 3.42
C GLU A 609 -1.78 1.29 2.64
N LEU A 610 -1.39 0.22 3.33
CA LEU A 610 -1.09 -1.10 2.75
C LEU A 610 -2.09 -2.18 3.20
N GLY A 611 -3.32 -2.10 2.71
CA GLY A 611 -4.37 -3.09 2.97
C GLY A 611 -4.18 -4.45 2.26
N THR A 612 -4.95 -5.44 2.71
CA THR A 612 -4.91 -6.83 2.21
C THR A 612 -5.28 -6.94 0.73
N GLU A 613 -6.06 -5.99 0.20
CA GLU A 613 -6.51 -5.93 -1.18
C GLU A 613 -5.38 -5.68 -2.18
N PHE A 614 -4.30 -5.02 -1.77
CA PHE A 614 -3.17 -4.70 -2.65
C PHE A 614 -2.10 -5.79 -2.67
N MET A 615 -2.09 -6.67 -1.66
CA MET A 615 -1.08 -7.72 -1.51
C MET A 615 -0.97 -8.65 -2.74
N PRO A 616 -2.06 -9.09 -3.40
CA PRO A 616 -1.95 -9.88 -4.62
C PRO A 616 -1.30 -9.12 -5.78
N VAL A 617 -1.45 -7.79 -5.88
CA VAL A 617 -0.76 -6.97 -6.88
C VAL A 617 0.74 -6.93 -6.59
N ILE A 618 1.13 -6.69 -5.33
CA ILE A 618 2.54 -6.68 -4.90
C ILE A 618 3.22 -8.00 -5.30
N MET A 619 2.57 -9.15 -5.07
CA MET A 619 3.13 -10.48 -5.36
C MET A 619 3.40 -10.74 -6.85
N GLY A 620 2.79 -9.98 -7.77
CA GLY A 620 3.14 -10.04 -9.19
C GLY A 620 4.54 -9.48 -9.52
N HIS A 621 5.08 -8.65 -8.64
CA HIS A 621 6.20 -7.76 -8.91
C HIS A 621 7.32 -7.78 -7.88
N CYS A 622 7.03 -8.19 -6.65
CA CYS A 622 7.96 -8.26 -5.52
C CYS A 622 7.67 -9.53 -4.70
N PRO A 623 8.68 -10.27 -4.21
CA PRO A 623 10.11 -9.98 -4.28
C PRO A 623 10.73 -10.30 -5.65
N THR A 624 11.70 -9.48 -6.06
CA THR A 624 12.61 -9.77 -7.18
C THR A 624 13.93 -10.33 -6.69
N SER A 625 14.61 -11.10 -7.55
CA SER A 625 15.87 -11.74 -7.16
C SER A 625 16.98 -10.74 -6.84
N THR A 626 17.94 -11.17 -6.01
CA THR A 626 19.11 -10.37 -5.66
C THR A 626 20.31 -11.26 -5.32
N ALA A 627 21.53 -10.70 -5.39
CA ALA A 627 22.71 -11.43 -4.97
C ALA A 627 22.76 -11.56 -3.44
N ARG A 628 23.13 -12.74 -2.94
CA ARG A 628 23.45 -12.98 -1.52
C ARG A 628 24.42 -11.93 -0.97
N LYS A 629 25.40 -11.53 -1.79
CA LYS A 629 26.43 -10.55 -1.41
C LYS A 629 25.84 -9.15 -1.16
N VAL A 630 24.75 -8.75 -1.82
CA VAL A 630 24.00 -7.51 -1.51
C VAL A 630 23.44 -7.57 -0.08
N LEU A 631 22.69 -8.62 0.24
CA LEU A 631 22.09 -8.80 1.58
C LEU A 631 23.15 -8.90 2.67
N ASN A 632 24.26 -9.60 2.39
CA ASN A 632 25.37 -9.68 3.32
C ASN A 632 26.07 -8.34 3.54
N HIS A 633 26.23 -7.52 2.51
CA HIS A 633 26.82 -6.18 2.65
C HIS A 633 25.90 -5.29 3.49
N MET A 634 24.58 -5.34 3.30
CA MET A 634 23.63 -4.59 4.13
C MET A 634 23.66 -5.06 5.60
N ALA A 635 23.72 -6.37 5.84
CA ALA A 635 23.86 -6.90 7.19
C ALA A 635 25.18 -6.47 7.86
N GLN A 636 26.28 -6.39 7.11
CA GLN A 636 27.56 -5.86 7.60
C GLN A 636 27.43 -4.39 8.02
N VAL A 637 26.75 -3.57 7.22
CA VAL A 637 26.48 -2.17 7.57
C VAL A 637 25.65 -2.07 8.87
N ALA A 638 24.60 -2.86 8.99
CA ALA A 638 23.74 -2.85 10.18
C ALA A 638 24.46 -3.37 11.44
N LEU A 639 25.22 -4.47 11.34
CA LEU A 639 25.96 -5.05 12.46
C LEU A 639 27.16 -4.19 12.89
N SER A 640 27.90 -3.62 11.94
CA SER A 640 29.02 -2.74 12.23
C SER A 640 28.58 -1.34 12.65
N LYS A 641 27.34 -0.95 12.33
CA LYS A 641 26.79 0.41 12.49
C LYS A 641 27.57 1.46 11.70
N ARG A 642 28.20 1.05 10.59
CA ARG A 642 29.06 1.88 9.74
C ARG A 642 28.66 1.74 8.29
N PHE A 643 28.51 2.87 7.61
CA PHE A 643 28.34 2.86 6.15
C PHE A 643 29.72 2.73 5.49
N GLN A 644 30.05 1.51 5.05
CA GLN A 644 31.41 1.08 4.71
C GLN A 644 31.45 0.19 3.46
N LEU A 645 32.64 0.00 2.90
CA LEU A 645 32.91 -1.01 1.85
C LEU A 645 32.71 -2.44 2.37
N TYR A 646 32.62 -3.40 1.45
CA TYR A 646 32.32 -4.80 1.77
C TYR A 646 33.38 -5.39 2.70
N ASP A 647 32.96 -6.02 3.80
CA ASP A 647 33.89 -6.66 4.72
C ASP A 647 34.20 -8.09 4.22
N HIS A 648 35.42 -8.31 3.73
CA HIS A 648 35.92 -9.60 3.28
C HIS A 648 36.47 -10.47 4.44
N GLY A 649 36.47 -9.95 5.67
CA GLY A 649 37.17 -10.49 6.82
C GLY A 649 38.60 -9.97 6.94
N MET A 650 39.15 -9.95 8.16
CA MET A 650 40.40 -9.24 8.49
C MET A 650 41.57 -9.51 7.53
N VAL A 651 41.78 -10.76 7.14
CA VAL A 651 42.90 -11.16 6.27
C VAL A 651 42.72 -10.65 4.85
N ASP A 652 41.51 -10.77 4.30
CA ASP A 652 41.25 -10.35 2.93
C ASP A 652 41.03 -8.85 2.83
N ASN A 653 40.50 -8.19 3.87
CA ASN A 653 40.50 -6.72 3.98
C ASN A 653 41.92 -6.16 3.90
N MET A 654 42.90 -6.77 4.59
CA MET A 654 44.29 -6.33 4.51
C MET A 654 44.85 -6.45 3.09
N LYS A 655 44.43 -7.47 2.32
CA LYS A 655 44.84 -7.63 0.92
C LYS A 655 44.14 -6.65 -0.02
N VAL A 656 42.85 -6.40 0.18
CA VAL A 656 42.02 -5.59 -0.73
C VAL A 656 42.15 -4.09 -0.42
N TYR A 657 42.16 -3.71 0.86
CA TYR A 657 42.13 -2.31 1.31
C TYR A 657 43.44 -1.84 1.97
N GLY A 658 44.34 -2.75 2.34
CA GLY A 658 45.52 -2.40 3.15
C GLY A 658 45.19 -2.07 4.61
N SER A 659 43.99 -2.41 5.09
CA SER A 659 43.52 -2.18 6.45
C SER A 659 42.76 -3.42 6.99
N LEU A 660 42.75 -3.61 8.30
CA LEU A 660 42.03 -4.73 8.94
C LEU A 660 40.50 -4.59 8.82
N GLU A 661 40.02 -3.35 8.78
CA GLU A 661 38.61 -3.00 8.64
C GLU A 661 38.38 -2.34 7.27
N PRO A 662 37.20 -2.52 6.66
CA PRO A 662 36.89 -1.87 5.40
C PRO A 662 36.76 -0.34 5.57
N PRO A 663 37.24 0.45 4.58
CA PRO A 663 37.07 1.90 4.58
C PRO A 663 35.60 2.35 4.57
N LEU A 664 35.33 3.53 5.14
CA LEU A 664 34.02 4.17 5.11
C LEU A 664 33.78 4.87 3.76
N TYR A 665 32.52 4.94 3.32
CA TYR A 665 32.18 5.79 2.19
C TYR A 665 32.32 7.28 2.57
N PRO A 666 33.02 8.10 1.76
CA PRO A 666 33.30 9.48 2.09
C PRO A 666 32.12 10.40 1.75
N LEU A 667 30.98 10.25 2.46
CA LEU A 667 29.73 10.97 2.19
C LEU A 667 29.85 12.51 2.13
N LYS A 668 30.87 13.08 2.79
CA LYS A 668 31.20 14.52 2.70
C LYS A 668 31.56 14.99 1.29
N ASN A 669 31.91 14.06 0.39
CA ASN A 669 32.22 14.37 -1.01
C ASN A 669 30.95 14.59 -1.86
N ILE A 670 29.75 14.29 -1.34
CA ILE A 670 28.50 14.47 -2.08
C ILE A 670 28.09 15.93 -2.05
N THR A 671 28.34 16.68 -3.12
CA THR A 671 28.00 18.11 -3.21
C THR A 671 26.58 18.36 -3.75
N THR A 672 25.97 17.38 -4.41
CA THR A 672 24.58 17.46 -4.90
C THR A 672 23.62 17.67 -3.74
N LYS A 673 22.58 18.47 -3.97
CA LYS A 673 21.50 18.68 -3.00
C LYS A 673 20.72 17.38 -2.80
N VAL A 674 20.58 16.93 -1.55
CA VAL A 674 19.81 15.73 -1.19
C VAL A 674 18.62 16.11 -0.32
N GLU A 675 17.43 15.74 -0.75
CA GLU A 675 16.17 16.02 -0.08
C GLU A 675 15.71 14.72 0.58
N LEU A 676 15.88 14.62 1.90
CA LEU A 676 15.61 13.41 2.68
C LEU A 676 14.13 13.42 3.11
N LEU A 677 13.31 12.50 2.57
CA LEU A 677 11.91 12.33 2.95
C LEU A 677 11.76 11.08 3.82
N VAL A 678 11.24 11.25 5.04
CA VAL A 678 11.24 10.21 6.08
C VAL A 678 9.84 10.02 6.68
N GLY A 679 9.45 8.76 6.87
CA GLY A 679 8.16 8.37 7.43
C GLY A 679 8.27 8.04 8.93
N PRO A 680 7.36 8.51 9.79
CA PRO A 680 7.41 8.21 11.22
C PRO A 680 7.26 6.74 11.61
N GLY A 681 6.61 5.94 10.77
CA GLY A 681 6.46 4.50 10.96
C GLY A 681 7.56 3.65 10.33
N ASP A 682 8.56 4.26 9.68
CA ASP A 682 9.60 3.53 8.93
C ASP A 682 10.58 2.77 9.84
N LEU A 683 10.56 1.44 9.74
CA LEU A 683 11.42 0.55 10.52
C LEU A 683 12.82 0.34 9.94
N GLN A 684 13.08 0.75 8.70
CA GLN A 684 14.39 0.62 8.05
C GLN A 684 15.14 1.95 8.00
N ALA A 685 14.55 2.98 7.41
CA ALA A 685 15.10 4.33 7.36
C ALA A 685 14.74 5.11 8.65
N ASN A 686 15.15 4.55 9.79
CA ASN A 686 14.82 5.10 11.09
C ASN A 686 15.30 6.55 11.24
N PHE A 687 14.49 7.40 11.86
CA PHE A 687 14.80 8.81 12.09
C PHE A 687 16.20 9.10 12.65
N GLN A 688 16.70 8.26 13.55
CA GLN A 688 18.01 8.46 14.15
C GLN A 688 19.12 8.25 13.13
N ASP A 689 19.00 7.23 12.28
CA ASP A 689 19.95 6.93 11.22
C ASP A 689 19.90 7.99 10.11
N VAL A 690 18.72 8.47 9.74
CA VAL A 690 18.58 9.55 8.74
C VAL A 690 19.08 10.89 9.27
N LYS A 691 18.93 11.20 10.56
CA LYS A 691 19.53 12.41 11.15
C LYS A 691 21.06 12.36 11.16
N VAL A 692 21.65 11.18 11.39
CA VAL A 692 23.11 11.00 11.24
C VAL A 692 23.51 11.24 9.79
N LEU A 693 22.76 10.69 8.83
CA LEU A 693 22.99 10.92 7.41
C LEU A 693 22.92 12.41 7.03
N GLN A 694 21.86 13.11 7.47
CA GLN A 694 21.68 14.55 7.28
C GLN A 694 22.89 15.34 7.81
N TYR A 695 23.43 14.96 8.97
CA TYR A 695 24.57 15.63 9.58
C TYR A 695 25.87 15.45 8.77
N VAL A 696 26.02 14.32 8.07
CA VAL A 696 27.25 14.00 7.31
C VAL A 696 27.20 14.55 5.89
N LEU A 697 26.00 14.66 5.29
CA LEU A 697 25.82 15.24 3.96
C LEU A 697 26.01 16.78 4.02
N PRO A 698 26.84 17.37 3.14
CA PRO A 698 27.12 18.80 3.20
C PRO A 698 25.97 19.67 2.66
N ASN A 699 25.09 19.12 1.83
CA ASN A 699 23.98 19.84 1.21
C ASN A 699 22.71 18.97 1.24
N SER A 700 22.04 18.93 2.39
CA SER A 700 20.80 18.16 2.54
C SER A 700 19.70 18.89 3.29
N SER A 701 18.47 18.67 2.83
CA SER A 701 17.23 19.05 3.52
C SER A 701 16.59 17.82 4.14
N TYR A 702 15.72 18.01 5.12
CA TYR A 702 15.02 16.92 5.81
C TYR A 702 13.54 17.26 5.91
N HIS A 703 12.70 16.33 5.48
CA HIS A 703 11.25 16.43 5.47
C HIS A 703 10.63 15.19 6.09
N GLU A 704 9.69 15.39 6.98
CA GLU A 704 8.95 14.32 7.64
C GLU A 704 7.54 14.25 7.05
N ILE A 705 7.08 13.04 6.72
CA ILE A 705 5.72 12.83 6.24
C ILE A 705 4.74 13.07 7.40
N ASP A 706 3.73 13.90 7.18
CA ASP A 706 2.72 14.30 8.18
C ASP A 706 1.64 13.23 8.37
N MET A 707 2.09 11.99 8.64
CA MET A 707 1.24 10.83 8.90
C MET A 707 1.97 9.86 9.83
N ALA A 708 1.42 9.65 11.02
CA ALA A 708 2.14 9.00 12.13
C ALA A 708 2.53 7.53 11.87
N LEU A 709 1.83 6.83 10.98
CA LEU A 709 2.10 5.43 10.66
C LEU A 709 2.90 5.24 9.37
N TRP A 710 3.24 6.32 8.64
CA TRP A 710 3.89 6.24 7.33
C TRP A 710 5.16 5.39 7.39
N SER A 711 5.05 4.19 6.84
CA SER A 711 6.00 3.10 6.89
C SER A 711 6.97 3.13 5.72
N HIS A 712 7.93 2.21 5.71
CA HIS A 712 8.96 2.15 4.67
C HIS A 712 8.39 2.01 3.26
N LEU A 713 7.31 1.22 3.10
CA LEU A 713 6.77 0.89 1.79
C LEU A 713 5.72 1.88 1.29
N ASP A 714 5.20 2.74 2.16
CA ASP A 714 4.17 3.72 1.80
C ASP A 714 4.69 4.78 0.82
N PHE A 715 6.02 4.98 0.77
CA PHE A 715 6.68 5.84 -0.21
C PHE A 715 6.53 5.42 -1.68
N VAL A 716 6.19 4.15 -1.93
CA VAL A 716 6.01 3.61 -3.29
C VAL A 716 4.69 2.89 -3.46
N TRP A 717 4.11 2.36 -2.38
CA TRP A 717 2.91 1.55 -2.40
C TRP A 717 1.78 2.12 -1.55
N GLY A 718 1.93 3.27 -0.92
CA GLY A 718 0.85 3.89 -0.14
C GLY A 718 -0.37 4.22 -1.01
N LYS A 719 -1.56 4.14 -0.44
CA LYS A 719 -2.78 4.48 -1.17
C LYS A 719 -2.95 6.00 -1.32
N ASP A 720 -2.53 6.75 -0.30
CA ASP A 720 -2.71 8.20 -0.15
C ASP A 720 -1.39 8.96 -0.44
N MET A 721 -0.50 8.38 -1.26
CA MET A 721 0.75 9.04 -1.69
C MET A 721 0.50 10.39 -2.37
N ASP A 722 -0.60 10.53 -3.09
CA ASP A 722 -1.03 11.78 -3.72
C ASP A 722 -1.34 12.90 -2.72
N LEU A 723 -1.73 12.54 -1.50
CA LEU A 723 -2.02 13.49 -0.43
C LEU A 723 -0.77 13.87 0.36
N TYR A 724 0.08 12.90 0.70
CA TYR A 724 1.16 13.11 1.66
C TYR A 724 2.56 13.17 1.06
N LEU A 725 2.79 12.48 -0.07
CA LEU A 725 4.11 12.36 -0.68
C LEU A 725 4.27 13.24 -1.92
N PHE A 726 3.32 13.18 -2.86
CA PHE A 726 3.45 13.84 -4.16
C PHE A 726 3.60 15.35 -4.05
N PRO A 727 2.90 16.06 -3.14
CA PRO A 727 3.17 17.47 -2.92
C PRO A 727 4.65 17.66 -2.61
N LEU A 728 5.24 16.97 -1.62
CA LEU A 728 6.65 17.13 -1.29
C LEU A 728 7.59 16.81 -2.46
N VAL A 729 7.33 15.75 -3.23
CA VAL A 729 8.18 15.37 -4.37
C VAL A 729 8.08 16.40 -5.51
N LEU A 730 6.87 16.86 -5.84
CA LEU A 730 6.64 17.87 -6.87
C LEU A 730 7.13 19.25 -6.42
N ASP A 731 7.03 19.56 -5.13
CA ASP A 731 7.50 20.80 -4.48
C ASP A 731 9.02 20.89 -4.42
N VAL A 732 9.70 19.75 -4.36
CA VAL A 732 11.16 19.68 -4.44
C VAL A 732 11.64 19.73 -5.90
N GLY A 733 10.80 19.26 -6.84
CA GLY A 733 11.01 19.37 -8.28
C GLY A 733 10.69 20.75 -8.89
N VAL A 734 9.91 21.57 -8.19
CA VAL A 734 9.43 22.90 -8.60
C VAL A 734 9.91 23.96 -7.61
N ASP A 735 10.24 25.18 -8.06
CA ASP A 735 10.55 26.28 -7.15
C ASP A 735 9.42 26.46 -6.11
N ILE A 736 9.79 26.47 -4.82
CA ILE A 736 9.01 26.30 -3.56
C ILE A 736 7.85 27.33 -3.33
N ILE A 737 7.35 28.02 -4.34
CA ILE A 737 6.43 29.15 -4.14
C ILE A 737 4.94 28.73 -4.19
N ASN A 738 4.61 27.57 -4.77
CA ASN A 738 3.23 27.27 -5.22
C ASN A 738 2.58 25.97 -4.69
N SER A 739 3.14 25.36 -3.64
CA SER A 739 2.67 24.06 -3.21
C SER A 739 1.42 24.07 -2.34
N GLY A 740 0.53 23.10 -2.60
CA GLY A 740 -0.81 23.01 -2.02
C GLY A 740 -1.82 24.00 -2.61
N LEU A 741 -1.40 24.91 -3.51
CA LEU A 741 -2.34 25.74 -4.26
C LEU A 741 -3.07 24.89 -5.29
N SER A 742 -4.36 25.17 -5.49
CA SER A 742 -5.11 24.60 -6.61
C SER A 742 -4.51 25.10 -7.93
N GLU A 743 -4.90 24.48 -9.05
CA GLU A 743 -4.51 24.97 -10.38
C GLU A 743 -4.79 26.48 -10.51
N ASP A 744 -6.01 26.92 -10.16
CA ASP A 744 -6.39 28.33 -10.17
C ASP A 744 -5.55 29.18 -9.22
N GLY A 745 -5.22 28.66 -8.03
CA GLY A 745 -4.40 29.36 -7.05
C GLY A 745 -2.97 29.65 -7.53
N LYS A 746 -2.50 28.97 -8.59
CA LYS A 746 -1.18 29.16 -9.19
C LYS A 746 -1.17 30.19 -10.32
N LEU A 747 -2.34 30.49 -10.91
CA LEU A 747 -2.45 31.35 -12.08
C LEU A 747 -2.49 32.83 -11.69
N ASN A 748 -2.01 33.72 -12.57
CA ASN A 748 -2.24 35.16 -12.44
C ASN A 748 -3.60 35.57 -13.07
N PHE A 749 -3.98 36.86 -12.97
CA PHE A 749 -5.25 37.36 -13.48
C PHE A 749 -5.47 37.03 -14.97
N THR A 750 -4.48 37.30 -15.82
CA THR A 750 -4.56 37.10 -17.27
C THR A 750 -4.70 35.61 -17.60
N GLU A 751 -3.96 34.75 -16.91
CA GLU A 751 -4.06 33.30 -17.04
C GLU A 751 -5.43 32.76 -16.58
N LEU A 752 -5.96 33.24 -15.45
CA LEU A 752 -7.30 32.90 -14.97
C LEU A 752 -8.37 33.32 -15.97
N THR A 753 -8.30 34.55 -16.49
CA THR A 753 -9.25 35.01 -17.51
C THR A 753 -9.20 34.13 -18.75
N ASN A 754 -8.00 33.80 -19.26
CA ASN A 754 -7.82 32.94 -20.43
C ASN A 754 -8.41 31.54 -20.20
N LYS A 755 -8.15 30.94 -19.03
CA LYS A 755 -8.71 29.64 -18.63
C LYS A 755 -10.24 29.66 -18.66
N TYR A 756 -10.85 30.76 -18.22
CA TYR A 756 -12.31 30.92 -18.18
C TYR A 756 -12.90 31.54 -19.45
N GLY A 757 -12.16 31.49 -20.56
CA GLY A 757 -12.65 31.89 -21.89
C GLY A 757 -12.77 33.39 -22.10
N LEU A 758 -12.09 34.19 -21.28
CA LEU A 758 -12.01 35.64 -21.39
C LEU A 758 -10.59 36.04 -21.81
N GLN A 759 -10.44 37.03 -22.67
CA GLN A 759 -9.14 37.61 -22.97
C GLN A 759 -8.97 38.92 -22.20
N ALA A 760 -7.90 39.00 -21.40
CA ALA A 760 -7.55 40.21 -20.68
C ALA A 760 -6.36 40.93 -21.31
N GLU A 761 -6.47 42.24 -21.43
CA GLU A 761 -5.38 43.16 -21.76
C GLU A 761 -4.82 43.80 -20.49
N GLU A 762 -3.53 44.15 -20.52
CA GLU A 762 -2.86 44.84 -19.43
C GLU A 762 -2.48 46.27 -19.80
N PHE A 763 -2.69 47.19 -18.87
CA PHE A 763 -2.27 48.58 -19.01
C PHE A 763 -1.50 49.04 -17.77
N ASP A 764 -0.51 49.91 -18.00
CA ASP A 764 0.18 50.64 -16.96
C ASP A 764 -0.43 52.05 -16.86
N VAL A 765 -0.92 52.41 -15.67
CA VAL A 765 -1.52 53.71 -15.37
C VAL A 765 -0.62 54.44 -14.38
N ILE A 766 -0.11 55.61 -14.79
CA ILE A 766 0.77 56.43 -13.95
C ILE A 766 -0.08 57.45 -13.20
N THR A 767 0.02 57.47 -11.87
CA THR A 767 -0.70 58.43 -11.01
C THR A 767 0.00 59.79 -10.97
N GLU A 768 -0.72 60.84 -10.54
CA GLU A 768 -0.17 62.19 -10.36
C GLU A 768 1.05 62.20 -9.41
N ASP A 769 1.04 61.32 -8.41
CA ASP A 769 2.12 61.14 -7.44
C ASP A 769 3.07 59.99 -7.80
N SER A 770 3.17 59.65 -9.09
CA SER A 770 4.23 58.83 -9.69
C SER A 770 4.22 57.32 -9.39
N TYR A 771 3.14 56.77 -8.83
CA TYR A 771 2.93 55.31 -8.78
C TYR A 771 2.56 54.77 -10.16
N ILE A 772 2.99 53.54 -10.45
CA ILE A 772 2.66 52.83 -11.69
C ILE A 772 1.76 51.66 -11.34
N LEU A 773 0.48 51.81 -11.69
CA LEU A 773 -0.58 50.85 -11.38
C LEU A 773 -0.81 49.91 -12.56
N LYS A 774 -1.08 48.65 -12.26
CA LYS A 774 -1.57 47.69 -13.26
C LYS A 774 -3.09 47.74 -13.33
N LEU A 775 -3.62 47.95 -14.53
CA LEU A 775 -5.05 47.92 -14.86
C LEU A 775 -5.29 46.79 -15.84
N PHE A 776 -6.21 45.87 -15.52
CA PHE A 776 -6.63 44.81 -16.42
C PHE A 776 -7.92 45.18 -17.15
N HIS A 777 -8.10 44.69 -18.37
CA HIS A 777 -9.26 45.00 -19.21
C HIS A 777 -9.75 43.74 -19.92
N VAL A 778 -11.02 43.38 -19.73
CA VAL A 778 -11.70 42.33 -20.50
C VAL A 778 -12.71 43.01 -21.42
N GLN A 779 -12.50 42.86 -22.72
CA GLN A 779 -13.23 43.59 -23.74
C GLN A 779 -14.72 43.24 -23.78
N GLY A 780 -15.57 44.27 -23.82
CA GLY A 780 -17.02 44.14 -24.04
C GLY A 780 -17.60 45.29 -24.87
N ASP A 781 -18.87 45.62 -24.61
CA ASP A 781 -19.52 46.81 -25.19
C ASP A 781 -18.95 48.08 -24.54
N ARG A 782 -18.05 48.76 -25.25
CA ARG A 782 -17.40 50.01 -24.83
C ARG A 782 -18.36 51.13 -24.40
N LYS A 783 -19.66 51.04 -24.70
CA LYS A 783 -20.69 51.96 -24.20
C LYS A 783 -21.10 51.71 -22.75
N LYS A 784 -20.73 50.56 -22.19
CA LYS A 784 -21.06 50.13 -20.83
C LYS A 784 -19.80 49.78 -20.02
N PRO A 785 -18.85 50.74 -19.85
CA PRO A 785 -17.64 50.47 -19.08
C PRO A 785 -17.94 50.32 -17.59
N ILE A 786 -17.43 49.25 -17.00
CA ILE A 786 -17.49 48.97 -15.57
C ILE A 786 -16.06 48.94 -15.03
N LEU A 787 -15.76 49.82 -14.07
CA LEU A 787 -14.52 49.77 -13.30
C LEU A 787 -14.75 48.99 -12.01
N MET A 788 -13.86 48.04 -11.69
CA MET A 788 -13.98 47.13 -10.57
C MET A 788 -12.82 47.36 -9.60
N ALA A 789 -13.16 47.71 -8.35
CA ALA A 789 -12.22 48.11 -7.31
C ALA A 789 -12.20 47.13 -6.14
N HIS A 790 -11.08 46.40 -6.00
CA HIS A 790 -10.90 45.34 -5.01
C HIS A 790 -10.81 45.83 -3.55
N GLY A 791 -10.78 44.87 -2.61
CA GLY A 791 -10.72 45.12 -1.16
C GLY A 791 -9.31 45.34 -0.58
N LEU A 792 -9.23 45.33 0.76
CA LEU A 792 -8.08 45.77 1.55
C LEU A 792 -6.77 44.99 1.35
N ILE A 793 -6.84 43.66 1.23
CA ILE A 793 -5.68 42.76 1.16
C ILE A 793 -5.81 41.83 -0.05
N ASP A 794 -6.39 42.34 -1.13
CA ASP A 794 -6.68 41.58 -2.34
C ASP A 794 -6.27 42.38 -3.60
N SER A 795 -6.58 41.86 -4.78
CA SER A 795 -6.28 42.40 -6.09
C SER A 795 -7.45 42.18 -7.05
N SER A 796 -7.29 42.46 -8.33
CA SER A 796 -8.30 42.16 -9.37
C SER A 796 -8.75 40.69 -9.40
N ASP A 797 -7.91 39.77 -8.93
CA ASP A 797 -8.22 38.33 -8.89
C ASP A 797 -9.49 38.00 -8.12
N ALA A 798 -9.85 38.81 -7.11
CA ALA A 798 -11.07 38.70 -6.30
C ALA A 798 -12.31 38.36 -7.14
N TYR A 799 -12.37 38.91 -8.35
CA TYR A 799 -13.55 38.86 -9.21
C TYR A 799 -13.57 37.70 -10.19
N ILE A 800 -12.54 36.83 -10.20
CA ILE A 800 -12.40 35.70 -11.14
C ILE A 800 -12.14 34.34 -10.44
N LEU A 801 -11.85 34.31 -9.12
CA LEU A 801 -11.41 33.07 -8.42
C LEU A 801 -12.43 31.94 -8.34
N ARG A 802 -13.73 32.20 -8.51
CA ARG A 802 -14.78 31.17 -8.55
C ARG A 802 -15.02 30.62 -9.97
N GLY A 803 -14.08 30.86 -10.88
CA GLY A 803 -14.15 30.44 -12.26
C GLY A 803 -15.43 30.90 -12.96
N ASN A 804 -16.15 29.95 -13.56
CA ASN A 804 -17.38 30.21 -14.31
C ASN A 804 -18.50 30.89 -13.49
N THR A 805 -18.48 30.79 -12.16
CA THR A 805 -19.44 31.44 -11.27
C THR A 805 -18.89 32.72 -10.64
N SER A 806 -17.83 33.30 -11.20
CA SER A 806 -17.31 34.59 -10.76
C SER A 806 -18.04 35.77 -11.40
N LEU A 807 -18.10 36.89 -10.67
CA LEU A 807 -18.80 38.09 -11.13
C LEU A 807 -18.24 38.61 -12.47
N ALA A 808 -16.92 38.60 -12.66
CA ALA A 808 -16.30 39.03 -13.90
C ALA A 808 -16.77 38.18 -15.11
N VAL A 809 -16.83 36.86 -14.96
CA VAL A 809 -17.26 35.96 -16.04
C VAL A 809 -18.72 36.20 -16.40
N VAL A 810 -19.58 36.39 -15.40
CA VAL A 810 -21.01 36.65 -15.63
C VAL A 810 -21.22 37.99 -16.33
N LEU A 811 -20.56 39.05 -15.88
CA LEU A 811 -20.69 40.37 -16.51
C LEU A 811 -20.10 40.40 -17.93
N ALA A 812 -18.99 39.72 -18.18
CA ALA A 812 -18.41 39.62 -19.52
C ALA A 812 -19.34 38.87 -20.48
N LYS A 813 -20.01 37.81 -20.02
CA LYS A 813 -21.03 37.07 -20.81
C LYS A 813 -22.25 37.93 -21.14
N GLU A 814 -22.62 38.87 -20.27
CA GLU A 814 -23.67 39.87 -20.53
C GLU A 814 -23.19 41.03 -21.44
N GLY A 815 -21.93 40.99 -21.88
CA GLY A 815 -21.35 41.93 -22.83
C GLY A 815 -20.88 43.26 -22.23
N TYR A 816 -20.70 43.35 -20.91
CA TYR A 816 -20.13 44.56 -20.29
C TYR A 816 -18.63 44.68 -20.56
N ASP A 817 -18.15 45.92 -20.67
CA ASP A 817 -16.73 46.25 -20.86
C ASP A 817 -16.07 46.41 -19.50
N LEU A 818 -15.24 45.44 -19.09
CA LEU A 818 -14.79 45.31 -17.70
C LEU A 818 -13.34 45.77 -17.52
N TRP A 819 -13.13 46.62 -16.53
CA TRP A 819 -11.85 47.20 -16.16
C TRP A 819 -11.56 46.92 -14.69
N PHE A 820 -10.39 46.39 -14.36
CA PHE A 820 -10.04 45.96 -13.01
C PHE A 820 -8.83 46.71 -12.50
N MET A 821 -9.03 47.64 -11.57
CA MET A 821 -7.92 48.40 -11.00
C MET A 821 -7.16 47.57 -9.97
N ASN A 822 -5.85 47.79 -9.86
CA ASN A 822 -5.04 47.33 -8.74
C ASN A 822 -4.43 48.53 -8.01
N ALA A 823 -4.83 48.71 -6.75
CA ALA A 823 -4.33 49.80 -5.91
C ALA A 823 -2.81 49.68 -5.69
N ARG A 824 -2.15 50.81 -5.46
CA ARG A 824 -0.72 50.88 -5.16
C ARG A 824 -0.32 49.94 -4.02
N GLY A 825 0.86 49.34 -4.16
CA GLY A 825 1.43 48.42 -3.17
C GLY A 825 0.76 47.04 -3.12
N LYS A 826 -0.24 46.74 -3.96
CA LYS A 826 -0.73 45.36 -4.17
C LYS A 826 0.17 44.59 -5.10
N LYS A 827 0.04 43.26 -5.17
CA LYS A 827 0.95 42.38 -5.92
C LYS A 827 1.19 42.79 -7.38
N TYR A 828 0.19 43.36 -8.06
CA TYR A 828 0.33 43.83 -9.45
C TYR A 828 0.81 45.28 -9.59
N SER A 829 0.78 46.09 -8.52
CA SER A 829 1.03 47.54 -8.54
C SER A 829 2.11 47.95 -7.52
N ARG A 830 3.27 47.26 -7.54
CA ARG A 830 4.44 47.52 -6.67
C ARG A 830 5.50 48.45 -7.30
N ARG A 831 5.13 49.30 -8.25
CA ARG A 831 6.07 50.11 -9.03
C ARG A 831 5.84 51.61 -8.83
N HIS A 832 6.92 52.37 -8.91
CA HIS A 832 6.94 53.83 -8.83
C HIS A 832 8.04 54.36 -9.77
N LEU A 833 7.90 55.60 -10.27
CA LEU A 833 8.89 56.17 -11.20
C LEU A 833 10.27 56.41 -10.54
N TYR A 834 10.29 56.63 -9.23
CA TYR A 834 11.49 57.07 -8.49
C TYR A 834 11.83 56.25 -7.24
N LEU A 835 10.94 55.37 -6.78
CA LEU A 835 11.05 54.67 -5.49
C LEU A 835 10.98 53.16 -5.73
N ASP A 836 11.70 52.40 -4.93
CA ASP A 836 11.71 50.93 -4.94
C ASP A 836 10.95 50.42 -3.71
N ALA A 837 9.90 49.63 -3.94
CA ALA A 837 9.03 49.12 -2.88
C ALA A 837 9.76 48.24 -1.85
N ASP A 838 10.87 47.62 -2.23
CA ASP A 838 11.62 46.70 -1.36
C ASP A 838 12.77 47.42 -0.63
N LYS A 839 13.10 48.67 -1.01
CA LYS A 839 14.21 49.44 -0.43
C LYS A 839 13.78 50.71 0.27
N ASP A 840 12.80 51.42 -0.28
CA ASP A 840 12.42 52.76 0.15
C ASP A 840 11.17 52.71 1.02
N THR A 841 11.32 52.90 2.33
CA THR A 841 10.19 52.92 3.27
C THR A 841 9.15 53.99 2.91
N THR A 842 9.57 55.07 2.24
CA THR A 842 8.68 56.14 1.75
C THR A 842 7.73 55.67 0.64
N TYR A 843 8.05 54.59 -0.09
CA TYR A 843 7.12 53.97 -1.04
C TYR A 843 5.80 53.57 -0.36
N TRP A 844 5.84 53.20 0.91
CA TRP A 844 4.69 52.71 1.67
C TRP A 844 3.96 53.80 2.47
N ASP A 845 4.29 55.08 2.29
CA ASP A 845 3.68 56.20 3.03
C ASP A 845 2.32 56.65 2.47
N PHE A 846 1.41 55.70 2.25
CA PHE A 846 0.06 55.96 1.74
C PHE A 846 -1.03 55.26 2.57
N SER A 847 -2.26 55.70 2.40
CA SER A 847 -3.47 55.14 2.99
C SER A 847 -4.59 55.04 1.95
N PHE A 848 -5.81 54.67 2.39
CA PHE A 848 -6.98 54.71 1.51
C PHE A 848 -7.28 56.14 0.99
N HIS A 849 -6.72 57.19 1.60
CA HIS A 849 -6.83 58.56 1.13
C HIS A 849 -6.17 58.73 -0.25
N GLU A 850 -4.89 58.39 -0.35
CA GLU A 850 -4.10 58.51 -1.58
C GLU A 850 -4.59 57.55 -2.66
N ILE A 851 -5.02 56.33 -2.29
CA ILE A 851 -5.64 55.39 -3.23
C ILE A 851 -6.91 56.01 -3.85
N GLY A 852 -7.75 56.67 -3.06
CA GLY A 852 -8.92 57.38 -3.58
C GLY A 852 -8.54 58.55 -4.49
N LEU A 853 -7.64 59.43 -4.03
CA LEU A 853 -7.33 60.67 -4.75
C LEU A 853 -6.52 60.47 -6.03
N TYR A 854 -5.64 59.48 -6.07
CA TYR A 854 -4.65 59.33 -7.13
C TYR A 854 -4.81 58.03 -7.91
N ASP A 855 -5.09 56.90 -7.25
CA ASP A 855 -5.22 55.62 -7.98
C ASP A 855 -6.56 55.55 -8.69
N LEU A 856 -7.66 55.76 -7.96
CA LEU A 856 -9.00 55.65 -8.51
C LEU A 856 -9.26 56.72 -9.58
N SER A 857 -8.80 57.95 -9.35
CA SER A 857 -8.93 59.06 -10.30
C SER A 857 -8.18 58.77 -11.62
N ALA A 858 -6.93 58.33 -11.55
CA ALA A 858 -6.14 57.98 -12.73
C ALA A 858 -6.74 56.80 -13.50
N ASN A 859 -7.24 55.78 -12.81
CA ASN A 859 -7.93 54.65 -13.46
C ASN A 859 -9.24 55.09 -14.14
N ILE A 860 -10.07 55.91 -13.49
CA ILE A 860 -11.30 56.45 -14.09
C ILE A 860 -10.96 57.23 -15.37
N ASP A 861 -10.00 58.15 -15.28
CA ASP A 861 -9.64 59.01 -16.41
C ASP A 861 -9.03 58.21 -17.57
N PHE A 862 -8.21 57.21 -17.26
CA PHE A 862 -7.67 56.29 -18.25
C PHE A 862 -8.80 55.53 -18.98
N VAL A 863 -9.73 54.93 -18.23
CA VAL A 863 -10.85 54.16 -18.81
C VAL A 863 -11.75 55.04 -19.67
N LEU A 864 -12.15 56.22 -19.18
CA LEU A 864 -13.00 57.14 -19.93
C LEU A 864 -12.33 57.60 -21.22
N ASN A 865 -11.03 57.91 -21.18
CA ASN A 865 -10.26 58.27 -22.37
C ASN A 865 -10.15 57.10 -23.35
N LYS A 866 -9.93 55.87 -22.86
CA LYS A 866 -9.75 54.69 -23.71
C LYS A 866 -11.05 54.23 -24.37
N THR A 867 -12.17 54.37 -23.67
CA THR A 867 -13.51 53.98 -24.13
C THR A 867 -14.26 55.12 -24.86
N ASN A 868 -13.74 56.35 -24.77
CA ASN A 868 -14.36 57.57 -25.26
C ASN A 868 -15.79 57.78 -24.68
N GLN A 869 -16.00 57.34 -23.44
CA GLN A 869 -17.24 57.56 -22.70
C GLN A 869 -17.10 58.73 -21.74
N ALA A 870 -18.22 59.42 -21.47
CA ALA A 870 -18.25 60.49 -20.48
C ALA A 870 -18.36 59.96 -19.04
N GLN A 871 -18.93 58.77 -18.86
CA GLN A 871 -19.17 58.16 -17.56
C GLN A 871 -18.93 56.64 -17.59
N LEU A 872 -18.61 56.07 -16.43
CA LEU A 872 -18.55 54.63 -16.20
C LEU A 872 -19.36 54.23 -14.96
N THR A 873 -19.64 52.93 -14.80
CA THR A 873 -20.18 52.38 -13.54
C THR A 873 -19.04 51.83 -12.69
N LEU A 874 -19.03 52.12 -11.39
CA LEU A 874 -18.04 51.57 -10.46
C LEU A 874 -18.66 50.44 -9.64
N ILE A 875 -17.98 49.29 -9.58
CA ILE A 875 -18.30 48.22 -8.63
C ILE A 875 -17.15 48.12 -7.63
N GLY A 876 -17.40 48.46 -6.38
CA GLY A 876 -16.41 48.40 -5.32
C GLY A 876 -16.69 47.27 -4.34
N PHE A 877 -15.65 46.56 -3.92
CA PHE A 877 -15.73 45.61 -2.82
C PHE A 877 -14.96 46.12 -1.60
N SER A 878 -15.58 46.13 -0.42
CA SER A 878 -14.90 46.46 0.84
C SER A 878 -14.21 47.84 0.78
N GLN A 879 -12.90 47.92 0.97
CA GLN A 879 -12.10 49.14 0.79
C GLN A 879 -12.26 49.80 -0.59
N GLY A 880 -12.56 49.05 -1.65
CA GLY A 880 -12.84 49.61 -2.98
C GLY A 880 -13.99 50.63 -2.97
N ASN A 881 -14.91 50.52 -2.01
CA ASN A 881 -15.96 51.51 -1.78
C ASN A 881 -15.45 52.72 -0.98
N GLN A 882 -14.59 52.46 0.01
CA GLN A 882 -13.99 53.49 0.86
C GLN A 882 -13.22 54.52 0.03
N ILE A 883 -12.46 54.07 -0.96
CA ILE A 883 -11.67 54.95 -1.84
C ILE A 883 -12.57 55.81 -2.74
N TRP A 884 -13.75 55.32 -3.13
CA TRP A 884 -14.76 56.14 -3.81
C TRP A 884 -15.31 57.23 -2.90
N TYR A 885 -15.64 56.89 -1.64
CA TYR A 885 -16.16 57.89 -0.70
C TYR A 885 -15.15 59.01 -0.42
N VAL A 886 -13.84 58.71 -0.49
CA VAL A 886 -12.79 59.74 -0.48
C VAL A 886 -12.83 60.57 -1.76
N LEU A 887 -12.70 59.94 -2.93
CA LEU A 887 -12.59 60.66 -4.20
C LEU A 887 -13.83 61.53 -4.48
N GLY A 888 -15.02 60.95 -4.43
CA GLY A 888 -16.28 61.64 -4.74
C GLY A 888 -16.62 62.76 -3.75
N SER A 889 -16.06 62.74 -2.53
CA SER A 889 -16.28 63.81 -1.55
C SER A 889 -15.25 64.94 -1.65
N ILE A 890 -13.98 64.60 -1.88
CA ILE A 890 -12.85 65.55 -1.89
C ILE A 890 -12.65 66.18 -3.28
N ARG A 891 -12.87 65.42 -4.36
CA ARG A 891 -12.82 65.87 -5.75
C ARG A 891 -14.20 65.72 -6.40
N PRO A 892 -15.18 66.58 -6.02
CA PRO A 892 -16.57 66.41 -6.42
C PRO A 892 -16.80 66.43 -7.93
N GLU A 893 -15.88 66.95 -8.73
CA GLU A 893 -15.89 66.88 -10.19
C GLU A 893 -15.93 65.43 -10.73
N TYR A 894 -15.44 64.44 -9.97
CA TYR A 894 -15.51 63.02 -10.35
C TYR A 894 -16.91 62.43 -10.22
N ASN A 895 -17.84 63.07 -9.48
CA ASN A 895 -19.23 62.62 -9.46
C ASN A 895 -19.88 62.70 -10.85
N ALA A 896 -19.43 63.63 -11.70
CA ALA A 896 -19.89 63.73 -13.08
C ALA A 896 -19.34 62.61 -13.99
N LYS A 897 -18.25 61.95 -13.58
CA LYS A 897 -17.56 60.88 -14.33
C LYS A 897 -18.03 59.46 -13.96
N VAL A 898 -18.77 59.31 -12.88
CA VAL A 898 -19.28 58.01 -12.41
C VAL A 898 -20.79 58.03 -12.39
N LYS A 899 -21.40 57.12 -13.18
CA LYS A 899 -22.85 57.03 -13.37
C LYS A 899 -23.55 56.52 -12.11
N ALA A 900 -23.04 55.41 -11.58
CA ALA A 900 -23.48 54.80 -10.34
C ALA A 900 -22.33 54.02 -9.69
N VAL A 901 -22.43 53.82 -8.38
CA VAL A 901 -21.56 52.93 -7.61
C VAL A 901 -22.38 51.79 -7.06
N ILE A 902 -22.04 50.55 -7.41
CA ILE A 902 -22.58 49.34 -6.79
C ILE A 902 -21.58 48.90 -5.73
N ALA A 903 -21.93 49.13 -4.47
CA ALA A 903 -21.04 48.98 -3.35
C ALA A 903 -21.28 47.66 -2.61
N LEU A 904 -20.41 46.69 -2.84
CA LEU A 904 -20.42 45.37 -2.22
C LEU A 904 -19.70 45.42 -0.87
N ALA A 905 -20.39 45.14 0.23
CA ALA A 905 -19.86 45.26 1.59
C ALA A 905 -19.20 46.64 1.86
N PRO A 906 -19.98 47.74 1.85
CA PRO A 906 -19.45 49.10 1.88
C PRO A 906 -18.80 49.47 3.22
N ILE A 907 -17.52 49.81 3.21
CA ILE A 907 -16.77 50.27 4.40
C ILE A 907 -16.61 51.80 4.37
N ALA A 908 -17.08 52.47 5.42
CA ALA A 908 -16.78 53.89 5.70
C ALA A 908 -16.66 54.12 7.21
N TYR A 909 -17.75 53.85 7.94
CA TYR A 909 -17.75 53.80 9.40
C TYR A 909 -17.43 52.39 9.87
N MET A 910 -16.81 52.29 11.06
CA MET A 910 -16.40 51.02 11.65
C MET A 910 -16.66 51.04 13.17
N ASN A 911 -17.81 51.59 13.57
CA ASN A 911 -18.13 51.83 14.98
C ASN A 911 -18.56 50.55 15.70
N HIS A 912 -19.07 49.58 14.94
CA HIS A 912 -19.62 48.31 15.43
C HIS A 912 -18.80 47.10 14.96
N VAL A 913 -17.59 47.32 14.45
CA VAL A 913 -16.69 46.26 13.97
C VAL A 913 -16.22 45.39 15.13
N LYS A 914 -16.40 44.07 14.97
CA LYS A 914 -16.04 43.06 15.98
C LYS A 914 -14.70 42.40 15.65
N VAL A 915 -13.69 43.18 15.26
CA VAL A 915 -12.36 42.69 14.87
C VAL A 915 -11.33 43.15 15.91
N PRO A 916 -10.93 42.26 16.85
CA PRO A 916 -10.03 42.62 17.95
C PRO A 916 -8.69 43.21 17.50
N LEU A 917 -8.19 42.79 16.33
CA LEU A 917 -6.91 43.23 15.77
C LEU A 917 -6.84 44.75 15.56
N LEU A 918 -7.90 45.38 15.05
CA LEU A 918 -7.92 46.83 14.78
C LEU A 918 -8.07 47.65 16.06
N ALA A 919 -8.73 47.10 17.09
CA ALA A 919 -8.84 47.74 18.40
C ALA A 919 -7.49 47.73 19.16
N GLY A 920 -6.69 46.68 19.00
CA GLY A 920 -5.34 46.53 19.56
C GLY A 920 -4.22 47.14 18.71
N TRP A 921 -4.53 47.81 17.60
CA TRP A 921 -3.55 48.32 16.63
C TRP A 921 -2.55 49.36 17.17
N PRO A 922 -2.92 50.33 18.02
CA PRO A 922 -2.01 51.43 18.40
C PRO A 922 -0.63 51.01 18.94
N PRO A 923 -0.49 50.05 19.89
CA PRO A 923 0.84 49.59 20.33
C PRO A 923 1.61 48.85 19.23
N LEU A 924 0.92 48.08 18.38
CA LEU A 924 1.54 47.37 17.26
C LEU A 924 2.07 48.34 16.21
N ASP A 925 1.33 49.42 15.92
CA ASP A 925 1.75 50.46 14.97
C ASP A 925 3.06 51.11 15.40
N VAL A 926 3.20 51.45 16.68
CA VAL A 926 4.44 52.02 17.24
C VAL A 926 5.60 51.05 17.05
N PHE A 927 5.40 49.76 17.32
CA PHE A 927 6.42 48.73 17.14
C PHE A 927 6.85 48.59 15.67
N LEU A 928 5.88 48.45 14.75
CA LEU A 928 6.13 48.29 13.32
C LEU A 928 6.85 49.51 12.74
N LYS A 929 6.42 50.72 13.11
CA LYS A 929 7.08 51.97 12.71
C LYS A 929 8.51 52.06 13.23
N THR A 930 8.76 51.67 14.48
CA THR A 930 10.11 51.73 15.09
C THR A 930 11.06 50.72 14.47
N THR A 931 10.54 49.60 13.98
CA THR A 931 11.32 48.54 13.33
C THR A 931 11.46 48.72 11.83
N GLY A 932 10.88 49.78 11.25
CA GLY A 932 10.91 50.05 9.81
C GLY A 932 10.03 49.13 8.96
N ASN A 933 9.11 48.37 9.58
CA ASN A 933 8.21 47.46 8.88
C ASN A 933 7.01 48.23 8.33
N GLU A 934 7.14 48.78 7.12
CA GLU A 934 6.10 49.56 6.45
C GLU A 934 5.22 48.71 5.49
N GLU A 935 5.75 47.60 4.97
CA GLU A 935 4.99 46.60 4.22
C GLU A 935 4.43 45.52 5.15
N LEU A 936 3.13 45.23 5.02
CA LEU A 936 2.46 44.18 5.75
C LEU A 936 1.79 43.19 4.79
N PHE A 937 1.74 41.92 5.18
CA PHE A 937 1.22 40.83 4.35
C PHE A 937 1.90 40.72 2.98
N GLY A 938 3.22 40.94 2.92
CA GLY A 938 4.00 40.78 1.70
C GLY A 938 3.76 39.42 1.06
N TYR A 939 3.42 39.39 -0.23
CA TYR A 939 3.02 38.16 -0.92
C TYR A 939 4.08 37.06 -0.75
N ASP A 940 5.37 37.40 -0.82
CA ASP A 940 6.49 36.47 -0.63
C ASP A 940 7.12 36.54 0.78
N SER A 941 6.45 37.17 1.73
CA SER A 941 6.93 37.22 3.12
C SER A 941 6.97 35.82 3.74
N LEU A 942 7.91 35.59 4.66
CA LEU A 942 8.05 34.32 5.37
C LEU A 942 6.74 33.91 6.07
N LEU A 943 6.04 34.88 6.66
CA LEU A 943 4.76 34.66 7.34
C LEU A 943 3.67 34.20 6.37
N ASN A 944 3.53 34.84 5.21
CA ASN A 944 2.53 34.43 4.22
C ASN A 944 2.87 33.09 3.58
N ARG A 945 4.16 32.78 3.37
CA ARG A 945 4.60 31.45 2.93
C ARG A 945 4.20 30.38 3.94
N ALA A 946 4.49 30.58 5.22
CA ALA A 946 4.08 29.66 6.27
C ALA A 946 2.55 29.53 6.37
N ALA A 947 1.81 30.64 6.24
CA ALA A 947 0.36 30.63 6.24
C ALA A 947 -0.20 29.85 5.04
N ARG A 948 0.34 30.02 3.82
CA ARG A 948 -0.05 29.20 2.66
C ARG A 948 0.15 27.73 2.97
N THR A 949 1.34 27.32 3.38
CA THR A 949 1.64 25.92 3.68
C THR A 949 0.68 25.31 4.73
N VAL A 950 0.29 26.08 5.76
CA VAL A 950 -0.67 25.60 6.76
C VAL A 950 -2.09 25.56 6.19
N CYS A 951 -2.54 26.62 5.53
CA CYS A 951 -3.92 26.77 5.10
C CYS A 951 -4.28 25.99 3.83
N THR A 952 -3.28 25.57 3.04
CA THR A 952 -3.48 24.75 1.83
C THR A 952 -3.52 23.25 2.12
N LYS A 953 -3.15 22.81 3.33
CA LYS A 953 -3.35 21.42 3.76
C LYS A 953 -4.84 21.10 3.82
N VAL A 954 -5.30 20.24 2.91
CA VAL A 954 -6.71 19.92 2.71
C VAL A 954 -7.31 19.39 4.02
N ARG A 955 -8.50 19.90 4.35
CA ARG A 955 -9.30 19.57 5.53
C ARG A 955 -8.76 20.10 6.85
N THR A 956 -7.65 19.59 7.39
CA THR A 956 -7.20 19.97 8.76
C THR A 956 -6.65 21.40 8.83
N GLY A 957 -5.76 21.76 7.90
CA GLY A 957 -5.16 23.10 7.85
C GLY A 957 -6.14 24.17 7.37
N ALA A 958 -6.90 23.85 6.32
CA ALA A 958 -7.94 24.74 5.80
C ALA A 958 -9.04 25.04 6.83
N GLU A 959 -9.55 24.03 7.55
CA GLU A 959 -10.53 24.24 8.62
C GLU A 959 -9.94 25.06 9.78
N TYR A 960 -8.67 24.83 10.13
CA TYR A 960 -7.99 25.63 11.13
C TYR A 960 -7.93 27.10 10.71
N CYS A 961 -7.50 27.39 9.48
CA CYS A 961 -7.40 28.77 9.01
C CYS A 961 -8.76 29.46 8.91
N LEU A 962 -9.78 28.74 8.43
CA LEU A 962 -11.15 29.25 8.40
C LEU A 962 -11.66 29.60 9.81
N ASN A 963 -11.52 28.68 10.77
CA ASN A 963 -12.07 28.87 12.11
C ASN A 963 -11.31 29.91 12.95
N PHE A 964 -9.99 29.99 12.81
CA PHE A 964 -9.15 30.80 13.70
C PHE A 964 -8.66 32.12 13.09
N PHE A 965 -8.59 32.24 11.76
CA PHE A 965 -8.09 33.45 11.11
C PHE A 965 -9.14 34.16 10.26
N ILE A 966 -9.97 33.43 9.50
CA ILE A 966 -10.90 34.04 8.53
C ILE A 966 -12.27 34.35 9.15
N TYR A 967 -12.98 33.36 9.69
CA TYR A 967 -14.32 33.58 10.28
C TYR A 967 -14.37 34.62 11.40
N PRO A 968 -13.35 34.77 12.27
CA PRO A 968 -13.34 35.82 13.28
C PRO A 968 -13.31 37.24 12.71
N ILE A 969 -12.89 37.42 11.45
CA ILE A 969 -12.80 38.73 10.79
C ILE A 969 -13.86 38.95 9.71
N SER A 970 -14.37 37.91 9.06
CA SER A 970 -15.36 38.02 7.98
C SER A 970 -16.80 37.78 8.44
N GLY A 971 -16.99 36.91 9.45
CA GLY A 971 -18.24 36.22 9.74
C GLY A 971 -18.13 34.73 9.38
N ARG A 972 -18.77 33.85 10.17
CA ARG A 972 -18.76 32.40 9.94
C ARG A 972 -19.87 32.00 8.96
N ASN A 973 -19.50 31.50 7.79
CA ASN A 973 -20.41 30.90 6.81
C ASN A 973 -19.71 29.75 6.04
N PRO A 974 -19.74 28.51 6.57
CA PRO A 974 -19.10 27.37 5.93
C PRO A 974 -19.81 26.89 4.66
N GLU A 975 -21.02 27.37 4.36
CA GLU A 975 -21.74 26.99 3.14
C GLU A 975 -21.23 27.75 1.89
N ASP A 976 -20.80 29.00 2.09
CA ASP A 976 -20.28 29.85 1.00
C ASP A 976 -18.76 29.96 0.95
N LEU A 977 -18.06 29.57 2.02
CA LEU A 977 -16.59 29.52 2.06
C LEU A 977 -16.10 28.16 2.58
N GLU A 978 -16.07 27.19 1.67
CA GLU A 978 -15.70 25.81 1.95
C GLU A 978 -14.18 25.61 2.13
N PRO A 979 -13.72 24.67 2.99
CA PRO A 979 -12.29 24.36 3.17
C PRO A 979 -11.55 24.04 1.87
N GLU A 980 -12.22 23.41 0.91
CA GLU A 980 -11.67 23.02 -0.39
C GLU A 980 -11.34 24.22 -1.29
N PHE A 981 -11.91 25.40 -1.01
CA PHE A 981 -11.58 26.63 -1.72
C PHE A 981 -10.28 27.27 -1.21
N MET A 982 -9.77 26.84 -0.05
CA MET A 982 -8.59 27.45 0.59
C MET A 982 -7.32 27.37 -0.25
N PRO A 983 -7.01 26.24 -0.92
CA PRO A 983 -5.96 26.17 -1.93
C PRO A 983 -6.01 27.25 -3.01
N THR A 984 -7.20 27.59 -3.51
CA THR A 984 -7.37 28.69 -4.48
C THR A 984 -7.20 30.03 -3.79
N PHE A 985 -7.92 30.27 -2.69
CA PHE A 985 -7.91 31.53 -1.95
C PHE A 985 -6.50 31.97 -1.53
N MET A 986 -5.70 31.03 -0.98
CA MET A 986 -4.37 31.31 -0.45
C MET A 986 -3.31 31.65 -1.53
N GLY A 987 -3.61 31.35 -2.80
CA GLY A 987 -2.78 31.75 -3.94
C GLY A 987 -2.91 33.24 -4.28
N HIS A 988 -4.00 33.88 -3.85
CA HIS A 988 -4.34 35.25 -4.25
C HIS A 988 -4.50 36.21 -3.08
N CYS A 989 -4.86 35.71 -1.89
CA CYS A 989 -5.09 36.50 -0.69
C CYS A 989 -4.35 35.87 0.51
N PRO A 990 -3.66 36.65 1.37
CA PRO A 990 -3.56 38.11 1.33
C PRO A 990 -2.53 38.64 0.34
N THR A 991 -2.76 39.85 -0.16
CA THR A 991 -1.79 40.69 -0.85
C THR A 991 -1.26 41.81 0.06
N SER A 992 -0.11 42.37 -0.30
CA SER A 992 0.60 43.38 0.49
C SER A 992 -0.23 44.65 0.73
N THR A 993 0.01 45.32 1.87
CA THR A 993 -0.61 46.61 2.20
C THR A 993 0.33 47.48 3.03
N ALA A 994 0.12 48.79 3.03
CA ALA A 994 0.90 49.74 3.82
C ALA A 994 0.49 49.76 5.30
N ARG A 995 1.46 49.85 6.21
CA ARG A 995 1.21 50.09 7.66
C ARG A 995 0.36 51.33 7.89
N LYS A 996 0.64 52.44 7.19
CA LYS A 996 -0.12 53.70 7.30
C LYS A 996 -1.59 53.51 6.94
N LEU A 997 -1.90 52.65 5.98
CA LEU A 997 -3.27 52.33 5.59
C LEU A 997 -4.03 51.65 6.74
N LEU A 998 -3.48 50.60 7.35
CA LEU A 998 -4.12 49.92 8.48
C LEU A 998 -4.22 50.82 9.71
N SER A 999 -3.23 51.70 9.91
CA SER A 999 -3.27 52.73 10.95
C SER A 999 -4.40 53.72 10.73
N HIS A 1000 -4.64 54.13 9.48
CA HIS A 1000 -5.75 55.00 9.14
C HIS A 1000 -7.10 54.32 9.45
N MET A 1001 -7.26 53.04 9.12
CA MET A 1001 -8.47 52.28 9.45
C MET A 1001 -8.66 52.15 10.97
N ALA A 1002 -7.60 51.84 11.72
CA ALA A 1002 -7.66 51.80 13.18
C ALA A 1002 -8.04 53.16 13.79
N GLN A 1003 -7.57 54.28 13.21
CA GLN A 1003 -7.99 55.61 13.63
C GLN A 1003 -9.48 55.84 13.39
N VAL A 1004 -10.07 55.32 12.31
CA VAL A 1004 -11.52 55.38 12.07
C VAL A 1004 -12.27 54.58 13.12
N VAL A 1005 -11.81 53.37 13.47
CA VAL A 1005 -12.39 52.54 14.54
C VAL A 1005 -12.35 53.26 15.90
N VAL A 1006 -11.19 53.79 16.28
CA VAL A 1006 -10.98 54.45 17.58
C VAL A 1006 -11.73 55.78 17.67
N SER A 1007 -11.68 56.59 16.61
CA SER A 1007 -12.32 57.91 16.61
C SER A 1007 -13.83 57.84 16.36
N LYS A 1008 -14.32 56.71 15.82
CA LYS A 1008 -15.69 56.53 15.32
C LYS A 1008 -16.08 57.56 14.25
N ARG A 1009 -15.09 58.06 13.52
CA ARG A 1009 -15.23 59.13 12.53
C ARG A 1009 -14.59 58.70 11.21
N PHE A 1010 -15.34 58.80 10.13
CA PHE A 1010 -14.76 58.70 8.79
C PHE A 1010 -14.07 60.02 8.43
N GLN A 1011 -12.75 60.05 8.57
CA GLN A 1011 -11.91 61.26 8.59
C GLN A 1011 -10.58 61.04 7.88
N GLN A 1012 -9.86 62.11 7.56
CA GLN A 1012 -8.48 62.04 7.05
C GLN A 1012 -7.49 61.57 8.12
N TYR A 1013 -6.25 61.26 7.70
CA TYR A 1013 -5.26 60.60 8.57
C TYR A 1013 -4.88 61.50 9.75
N SER A 1014 -4.95 60.97 10.97
CA SER A 1014 -4.51 61.72 12.16
C SER A 1014 -3.00 61.57 12.34
N HIS A 1015 -2.28 62.69 12.23
CA HIS A 1015 -0.85 62.80 12.50
C HIS A 1015 -0.54 63.11 13.98
N GLY A 1016 -1.53 63.00 14.87
CA GLY A 1016 -1.46 63.49 16.26
C GLY A 1016 -1.66 64.99 16.36
N ILE A 1017 -1.72 65.55 17.57
CA ILE A 1017 -2.11 66.96 17.78
C ILE A 1017 -1.21 67.93 17.01
N THR A 1018 0.11 67.78 17.14
CA THR A 1018 1.10 68.66 16.49
C THR A 1018 1.15 68.44 14.98
N GLY A 1019 1.06 67.19 14.53
CA GLY A 1019 1.02 66.85 13.12
C GLY A 1019 -0.24 67.37 12.42
N ASN A 1020 -1.41 67.25 13.06
CA ASN A 1020 -2.68 67.73 12.52
C ASN A 1020 -2.70 69.27 12.40
N LEU A 1021 -2.12 69.99 13.37
CA LEU A 1021 -1.99 71.45 13.26
C LEU A 1021 -1.09 71.85 12.09
N LYS A 1022 -0.04 71.07 11.82
CA LYS A 1022 0.87 71.31 10.69
C LYS A 1022 0.19 71.00 9.35
N GLU A 1023 -0.51 69.87 9.25
CA GLU A 1023 -1.09 69.39 7.99
C GLU A 1023 -2.43 70.06 7.65
N TYR A 1024 -3.31 70.22 8.64
CA TYR A 1024 -4.69 70.66 8.45
C TYR A 1024 -5.01 72.02 9.08
N GLY A 1025 -4.08 72.62 9.84
CA GLY A 1025 -4.34 73.83 10.63
C GLY A 1025 -5.33 73.63 11.78
N THR A 1026 -5.72 72.39 12.10
CA THR A 1026 -6.73 72.07 13.11
C THR A 1026 -6.25 70.95 14.04
N LEU A 1027 -6.80 70.87 15.26
CA LEU A 1027 -6.36 69.88 16.27
C LEU A 1027 -6.76 68.43 15.92
N LYS A 1028 -7.83 68.27 15.14
CA LYS A 1028 -8.36 66.97 14.70
C LYS A 1028 -8.38 66.95 13.18
N PRO A 1029 -8.16 65.80 12.53
CA PRO A 1029 -8.27 65.72 11.09
C PRO A 1029 -9.70 66.03 10.62
N PRO A 1030 -9.85 66.62 9.42
CA PRO A 1030 -11.15 66.91 8.82
C PRO A 1030 -11.91 65.62 8.48
N LEU A 1031 -13.25 65.70 8.53
CA LEU A 1031 -14.12 64.62 8.05
C LEU A 1031 -14.15 64.62 6.53
N TYR A 1032 -14.39 63.45 5.92
CA TYR A 1032 -14.75 63.39 4.52
C TYR A 1032 -16.18 63.93 4.34
N PRO A 1033 -16.40 64.95 3.49
CA PRO A 1033 -17.71 65.56 3.32
C PRO A 1033 -18.61 64.70 2.42
N LEU A 1034 -19.17 63.61 2.97
CA LEU A 1034 -19.99 62.65 2.20
C LEU A 1034 -21.20 63.27 1.48
N TYR A 1035 -21.69 64.41 1.97
CA TYR A 1035 -22.77 65.18 1.32
C TYR A 1035 -22.37 65.74 -0.05
N ASN A 1036 -21.09 65.79 -0.40
CA ASN A 1036 -20.61 66.17 -1.73
C ASN A 1036 -20.75 65.05 -2.77
N ILE A 1037 -21.03 63.81 -2.36
CA ILE A 1037 -21.13 62.66 -3.27
C ILE A 1037 -22.52 62.66 -3.92
N THR A 1038 -22.64 63.24 -5.11
CA THR A 1038 -23.92 63.33 -5.83
C THR A 1038 -24.22 62.09 -6.69
N THR A 1039 -23.21 61.27 -7.00
CA THR A 1039 -23.37 59.99 -7.70
C THR A 1039 -24.30 59.04 -6.94
N LYS A 1040 -25.13 58.29 -7.66
CA LYS A 1040 -25.99 57.27 -7.07
C LYS A 1040 -25.16 56.13 -6.48
N VAL A 1041 -25.35 55.82 -5.20
CA VAL A 1041 -24.67 54.68 -4.53
C VAL A 1041 -25.69 53.62 -4.14
N GLU A 1042 -25.56 52.41 -4.69
CA GLU A 1042 -26.36 51.24 -4.32
C GLU A 1042 -25.55 50.42 -3.28
N LEU A 1043 -25.96 50.45 -2.02
CA LEU A 1043 -25.28 49.79 -0.89
C LEU A 1043 -25.82 48.37 -0.72
N LEU A 1044 -24.99 47.34 -0.93
CA LEU A 1044 -25.34 45.93 -0.78
C LEU A 1044 -24.69 45.37 0.49
N VAL A 1045 -25.51 44.83 1.40
CA VAL A 1045 -25.10 44.52 2.78
C VAL A 1045 -25.39 43.07 3.16
N GLY A 1046 -24.41 42.39 3.74
CA GLY A 1046 -24.55 41.06 4.32
C GLY A 1046 -24.95 41.12 5.79
N LEU A 1047 -25.95 40.33 6.20
CA LEU A 1047 -26.47 40.38 7.57
C LEU A 1047 -25.50 39.82 8.63
N ASN A 1048 -24.51 39.02 8.21
CA ASN A 1048 -23.49 38.41 9.06
C ASN A 1048 -22.09 39.01 8.80
N ASP A 1049 -22.02 40.18 8.15
CA ASP A 1049 -20.77 40.89 7.87
C ASP A 1049 -20.21 41.55 9.14
N LEU A 1050 -19.00 41.13 9.55
CA LEU A 1050 -18.31 41.65 10.74
C LEU A 1050 -17.51 42.94 10.50
N GLN A 1051 -17.27 43.32 9.24
CA GLN A 1051 -16.51 44.51 8.86
C GLN A 1051 -17.43 45.64 8.37
N ALA A 1052 -18.26 45.39 7.36
CA ALA A 1052 -19.28 46.32 6.89
C ALA A 1052 -20.58 46.08 7.67
N ASN A 1053 -20.53 46.31 8.98
CA ASN A 1053 -21.66 46.04 9.87
C ASN A 1053 -22.91 46.82 9.43
N VAL A 1054 -24.06 46.15 9.47
CA VAL A 1054 -25.38 46.69 9.09
C VAL A 1054 -25.65 48.07 9.68
N GLU A 1055 -25.33 48.33 10.95
CA GLU A 1055 -25.58 49.64 11.56
C GLU A 1055 -24.63 50.72 11.03
N ASP A 1056 -23.37 50.37 10.75
CA ASP A 1056 -22.40 51.30 10.17
C ASP A 1056 -22.77 51.66 8.72
N VAL A 1057 -23.29 50.70 7.94
CA VAL A 1057 -23.80 50.97 6.59
C VAL A 1057 -25.09 51.79 6.62
N ARG A 1058 -25.96 51.61 7.61
CA ARG A 1058 -27.14 52.47 7.79
C ARG A 1058 -26.76 53.91 8.09
N ILE A 1059 -25.73 54.15 8.91
CA ILE A 1059 -25.19 55.50 9.14
C ILE A 1059 -24.69 56.09 7.82
N LEU A 1060 -23.96 55.32 7.03
CA LEU A 1060 -23.49 55.74 5.71
C LEU A 1060 -24.65 56.09 4.77
N HIS A 1061 -25.69 55.25 4.72
CA HIS A 1061 -26.89 55.48 3.92
C HIS A 1061 -27.58 56.81 4.26
N GLN A 1062 -27.65 57.16 5.55
CA GLN A 1062 -28.25 58.41 6.02
C GLN A 1062 -27.44 59.66 5.66
N LEU A 1063 -26.12 59.52 5.45
CA LEU A 1063 -25.22 60.65 5.18
C LEU A 1063 -24.94 60.86 3.70
N LEU A 1064 -25.17 59.84 2.87
CA LEU A 1064 -25.08 59.96 1.41
C LEU A 1064 -26.36 60.56 0.84
N PRO A 1065 -26.29 61.65 0.05
CA PRO A 1065 -27.48 62.34 -0.43
C PRO A 1065 -28.27 61.53 -1.46
N ASN A 1066 -27.63 60.60 -2.16
CA ASN A 1066 -28.26 59.77 -3.17
C ASN A 1066 -27.81 58.31 -3.06
N SER A 1067 -28.38 57.57 -2.11
CA SER A 1067 -28.09 56.14 -1.94
C SER A 1067 -29.35 55.28 -1.87
N SER A 1068 -29.24 54.00 -2.19
CA SER A 1068 -30.23 52.98 -1.82
C SER A 1068 -29.55 51.88 -1.02
N TYR A 1069 -30.34 51.15 -0.24
CA TYR A 1069 -29.86 50.15 0.70
C TYR A 1069 -30.53 48.81 0.39
N HIS A 1070 -29.72 47.77 0.18
CA HIS A 1070 -30.15 46.43 -0.21
C HIS A 1070 -29.51 45.39 0.70
N GLU A 1071 -30.33 44.58 1.36
CA GLU A 1071 -29.85 43.45 2.17
C GLU A 1071 -29.82 42.20 1.30
N ILE A 1072 -28.73 41.43 1.37
CA ILE A 1072 -28.65 40.15 0.67
C ILE A 1072 -29.59 39.15 1.35
N ASP A 1073 -30.40 38.45 0.57
CA ASP A 1073 -31.36 37.45 1.04
C ASP A 1073 -30.66 36.13 1.42
N ASN A 1074 -29.75 36.22 2.39
CA ASN A 1074 -29.11 35.13 3.11
C ASN A 1074 -28.63 35.67 4.47
N LYS A 1075 -29.19 35.13 5.57
CA LYS A 1075 -28.87 35.60 6.93
C LYS A 1075 -27.44 35.31 7.36
N LEU A 1076 -26.78 34.34 6.74
CA LEU A 1076 -25.39 33.99 7.02
C LEU A 1076 -24.39 34.74 6.14
N TRP A 1077 -24.85 35.58 5.20
CA TRP A 1077 -24.00 36.29 4.24
C TRP A 1077 -22.96 37.18 4.93
N THR A 1078 -21.70 36.86 4.71
CA THR A 1078 -20.52 37.45 5.37
C THR A 1078 -19.83 38.50 4.51
N HIS A 1079 -18.75 39.09 5.04
CA HIS A 1079 -17.92 40.03 4.29
C HIS A 1079 -17.30 39.42 3.04
N LEU A 1080 -16.80 38.18 3.13
CA LEU A 1080 -16.06 37.54 2.05
C LEU A 1080 -16.98 36.93 1.00
N ASP A 1081 -18.23 36.65 1.33
CA ASP A 1081 -19.20 36.02 0.43
C ASP A 1081 -19.48 36.89 -0.82
N PHE A 1082 -19.28 38.21 -0.73
CA PHE A 1082 -19.43 39.15 -1.85
C PHE A 1082 -18.40 39.00 -2.97
N ALA A 1083 -17.24 38.41 -2.69
CA ALA A 1083 -16.17 38.20 -3.66
C ALA A 1083 -15.86 36.71 -3.85
N PHE A 1084 -15.98 35.92 -2.79
CA PHE A 1084 -15.52 34.54 -2.73
C PHE A 1084 -16.64 33.55 -2.41
N GLY A 1085 -17.89 33.98 -2.29
CA GLY A 1085 -19.00 33.11 -1.94
C GLY A 1085 -19.29 32.07 -3.03
N LYS A 1086 -19.42 30.80 -2.64
CA LYS A 1086 -19.79 29.72 -3.56
C LYS A 1086 -21.14 29.99 -4.25
N ASN A 1087 -22.10 30.58 -3.54
CA ASN A 1087 -23.47 30.79 -4.02
C ASN A 1087 -23.76 32.25 -4.43
N MET A 1088 -22.74 33.04 -4.80
CA MET A 1088 -22.94 34.42 -5.30
C MET A 1088 -23.92 34.52 -6.46
N TYR A 1089 -23.92 33.52 -7.35
CA TYR A 1089 -24.83 33.48 -8.49
C TYR A 1089 -26.31 33.35 -8.12
N ILE A 1090 -26.61 32.91 -6.90
CA ILE A 1090 -27.97 32.81 -6.37
C ILE A 1090 -28.37 34.13 -5.72
N HIS A 1091 -27.56 34.64 -4.79
CA HIS A 1091 -27.98 35.71 -3.88
C HIS A 1091 -27.51 37.11 -4.31
N LEU A 1092 -26.41 37.22 -5.06
CA LEU A 1092 -25.77 38.50 -5.38
C LEU A 1092 -25.95 38.90 -6.85
N PHE A 1093 -25.66 37.99 -7.79
CA PHE A 1093 -25.61 38.35 -9.21
C PHE A 1093 -26.92 38.85 -9.80
N PRO A 1094 -28.10 38.28 -9.47
CA PRO A 1094 -29.37 38.80 -9.98
C PRO A 1094 -29.58 40.28 -9.59
N LEU A 1095 -29.29 40.63 -8.34
CA LEU A 1095 -29.40 42.00 -7.85
C LEU A 1095 -28.40 42.93 -8.55
N VAL A 1096 -27.14 42.52 -8.69
CA VAL A 1096 -26.12 43.32 -9.40
C VAL A 1096 -26.52 43.56 -10.85
N LEU A 1097 -26.99 42.54 -11.56
CA LEU A 1097 -27.43 42.66 -12.96
C LEU A 1097 -28.65 43.57 -13.10
N ASP A 1098 -29.62 43.49 -12.19
CA ASP A 1098 -30.80 44.37 -12.21
C ASP A 1098 -30.43 45.83 -11.94
N LEU A 1099 -29.49 46.08 -11.01
CA LEU A 1099 -28.96 47.41 -10.76
C LEU A 1099 -28.16 47.94 -11.97
N LEU A 1100 -27.35 47.10 -12.61
CA LEU A 1100 -26.65 47.48 -13.84
C LEU A 1100 -27.61 47.81 -14.98
N LYS A 1101 -28.71 47.06 -15.15
CA LYS A 1101 -29.75 47.37 -16.14
C LYS A 1101 -30.51 48.65 -15.83
N LYS A 1102 -30.73 48.94 -14.55
CA LYS A 1102 -31.38 50.18 -14.11
C LYS A 1102 -30.51 51.41 -14.40
N HIS A 1103 -29.19 51.26 -14.29
CA HIS A 1103 -28.25 52.36 -14.42
C HIS A 1103 -27.63 52.48 -15.81
N ASN A 1104 -27.52 51.42 -16.62
CA ASN A 1104 -27.00 51.48 -17.99
C ASN A 1104 -28.10 51.79 -18.99
#